data_AF-A0AAE8T5G8-F1
#
_entry.id   AF-A0AAE8T5G8-F1
#
_cell.length_a   1.000
_cell.length_b   1.000
_cell.length_c   1.000
_cell.angle_alpha   90.00
_cell.angle_beta   90.00
_cell.angle_gamma   90.00
#
_symmetry.space_group_name_H-M   'P 1'
#
loop_
_entity.id
_entity.type
_entity.pdbx_description
1 polymer ?
#
loop_
_entity_poly.entity_id
_entity_poly.type
_entity_poly.pdbx_seq_one_letter_code
_entity_poly.pdbx_strand_id
1 'polypeptide(L)'
;MTKQTKPAPEKQEYSPSRYMRDRHPDLFSDSVSEVQYQVEREVLSYHLETLTNQKDETAFENFAQRLCEKFIAPNIRPQTGPVGGGDGKTDAETFPVSDEISARWFVPENDKAGERKAFAFSAKRTWRQKIQSDVAAIAGTKRDYDKIICVTNQFVPARKSAELQDELLKQHGIPVTILDRTWLLDRVFKHDSMAIAVEELGVGKGTEKQTKKLGPRDTARATELAALEAKIADGSQYQGQPAALIEDARHAALLARGLEHAPADVNGRFDRALRLARKNDIKKLELTIAYEWAWTSHFWNEDHVRTSELYDDVERLALGSDDANDLERLSNLLPLIRMSVHTGSIDESKGKLKDRTTALKTALEALRGQTNRPNNALHAEALMLMTLVSEKGVEHRDDPLKDIWVSFTDVINRAKGLGTFPFESIADALTQIGEFIADSDEFDTLFETITDALATRSSEGEAAAKNVQRAYQKLAKGLPYDAIRWFGRAVALLIKEEYEDDLINALIGASFAFEEVGLPWAARNYALAAVSQEFSAFSRYGSIGALRASVLSRYFDTEFKLGRVPQILSAHELEMIVRNAQARTDGQRRLLDKVQEAHMMKIAVLLLQTPLNELSKIAQLPDALERLALPMSRTALLYLMGNEDILRTEGWIPEQETSEGVEAFMRDLRDYGVKAEYPIPDLALGETVTLSSNVLGCRINVVCANNLVSIGIGEAVLGSLEALLATSFDHRILPQVDHLQLRVGPSDAVGLVPVLQFADIDGEPIGTITHRMVMEYKTKEDVLSFPNWVKDAVLGIFLRFAAPQDAETWGKTLFEDERALHRALTFSNVPVMLGDLHGDCALPSLDHWIDPGDRTYAVKRTEAWLPAQPQEPCKSFGNTQRGEGLAPKEMRDAAKAKHSKTRWISPIDTQKWDKAKWNGTLFMWSPPGPDVPPPMLGLVYENLSAANDIFQSWRKRYGEDDVKDDLKITIVRGISRDNPAAYAVMVSQNPDNVPLSEGNFVGFLSRINRMHPKTTQNLDLFVEDYARHGRYVLLPAHLPNKMAQPEPIFDLTIGKRDLTVINAWEIGTNDLAATVLHLDELPFIPTDQPNPPVIETLEWLKSLRARESS
;
A
#
# COMPACT_ATOMS: atom_id res chain seq x y z
N MET A 1 47.52 2.53 14.64
CA MET A 1 46.73 3.53 13.90
C MET A 1 45.40 3.71 14.63
N THR A 2 45.22 4.89 15.19
CA THR A 2 44.07 5.34 15.98
C THR A 2 42.77 5.26 15.16
N LYS A 3 41.80 4.50 15.68
CA LYS A 3 40.42 4.46 15.15
C LYS A 3 39.79 5.85 15.30
N GLN A 4 39.65 6.57 14.18
CA GLN A 4 38.72 7.69 14.08
C GLN A 4 37.30 7.11 14.09
N THR A 5 36.64 7.19 15.25
CA THR A 5 35.19 7.09 15.37
C THR A 5 34.58 8.26 14.60
N LYS A 6 33.92 7.97 13.47
CA LYS A 6 32.95 8.90 12.87
C LYS A 6 31.89 9.21 13.94
N PRO A 7 31.57 10.49 14.20
CA PRO A 7 30.42 10.80 15.05
C PRO A 7 29.17 10.25 14.38
N ALA A 8 28.27 9.67 15.19
CA ALA A 8 26.93 9.35 14.75
C ALA A 8 26.29 10.62 14.16
N PRO A 9 25.48 10.52 13.08
CA PRO A 9 24.78 11.68 12.58
C PRO A 9 23.91 12.24 13.71
N GLU A 10 24.16 13.50 14.08
CA GLU A 10 23.23 14.26 14.92
C GLU A 10 21.85 14.17 14.27
N LYS A 11 20.83 13.75 15.03
CA LYS A 11 19.43 13.91 14.62
C LYS A 11 19.24 15.40 14.36
N GLN A 12 19.13 15.81 13.09
CA GLN A 12 18.74 17.17 12.74
C GLN A 12 17.40 17.46 13.43
N GLU A 13 17.39 18.41 14.36
CA GLU A 13 16.16 18.89 14.98
C GLU A 13 15.22 19.44 13.90
N TYR A 14 13.95 19.05 13.98
CA TYR A 14 12.92 19.50 13.07
C TYR A 14 12.49 20.92 13.46
N SER A 15 13.08 21.94 12.81
CA SER A 15 12.91 23.35 13.19
C SER A 15 11.49 23.88 12.87
N PRO A 16 11.00 24.93 13.57
CA PRO A 16 9.70 25.54 13.28
C PRO A 16 9.54 25.97 11.82
N SER A 17 10.59 26.50 11.19
CA SER A 17 10.53 26.92 9.79
C SER A 17 10.35 25.74 8.84
N ARG A 18 11.05 24.64 9.11
CA ARG A 18 10.87 23.40 8.34
C ARG A 18 9.47 22.82 8.54
N TYR A 19 8.95 22.81 9.77
CA TYR A 19 7.59 22.38 10.08
C TYR A 19 6.54 23.13 9.25
N MET A 20 6.66 24.46 9.17
CA MET A 20 5.70 25.28 8.41
C MET A 20 5.88 25.12 6.90
N ARG A 21 7.12 24.98 6.41
CA ARG A 21 7.42 24.81 4.98
C ARG A 21 6.88 23.48 4.45
N ASP A 22 6.98 22.41 5.22
CA ASP A 22 6.49 21.10 4.80
C ASP A 22 4.95 21.06 4.69
N ARG A 23 4.24 21.83 5.55
CA ARG A 23 2.76 21.88 5.57
C ARG A 23 2.18 22.94 4.63
N HIS A 24 2.84 24.07 4.50
CA HIS A 24 2.42 25.21 3.68
C HIS A 24 3.55 25.67 2.76
N PRO A 25 4.02 24.83 1.83
CA PRO A 25 5.11 25.19 0.91
C PRO A 25 4.72 26.37 0.02
N ASP A 26 3.42 26.59 -0.17
CA ASP A 26 2.89 27.75 -0.87
C ASP A 26 3.23 29.07 -0.19
N LEU A 27 3.46 29.13 1.12
CA LEU A 27 3.83 30.37 1.82
C LEU A 27 5.32 30.75 1.72
N PHE A 28 6.16 29.89 1.11
CA PHE A 28 7.62 30.09 0.96
C PHE A 28 8.02 30.29 -0.51
N SER A 29 9.31 30.53 -0.76
CA SER A 29 9.88 30.79 -2.09
C SER A 29 9.85 29.53 -2.95
N ASP A 30 9.35 29.62 -4.19
CA ASP A 30 9.29 28.51 -5.16
C ASP A 30 10.42 28.55 -6.21
N SER A 31 11.39 29.46 -6.03
CA SER A 31 12.51 29.67 -6.94
C SER A 31 13.69 28.71 -6.73
N VAL A 32 14.38 28.35 -7.82
CA VAL A 32 15.57 27.46 -7.81
C VAL A 32 16.80 28.12 -8.46
N SER A 33 18.01 27.71 -8.08
CA SER A 33 19.25 28.27 -8.65
C SER A 33 19.74 27.44 -9.85
N GLU A 34 19.94 28.08 -11.01
CA GLU A 34 20.54 27.47 -12.22
C GLU A 34 21.77 28.28 -12.68
N VAL A 35 22.65 27.66 -13.48
CA VAL A 35 23.82 28.31 -14.09
C VAL A 35 23.50 28.60 -15.55
N GLN A 36 23.59 29.87 -15.97
CA GLN A 36 23.42 30.29 -17.37
C GLN A 36 24.70 30.96 -17.91
N TYR A 37 25.00 30.71 -19.18
CA TYR A 37 26.11 31.33 -19.92
C TYR A 37 25.62 32.59 -20.65
N GLN A 38 26.31 33.72 -20.49
CA GLN A 38 26.03 34.94 -21.26
C GLN A 38 27.11 35.16 -22.33
N VAL A 39 26.70 35.16 -23.61
CA VAL A 39 27.53 35.52 -24.77
C VAL A 39 26.74 36.50 -25.64
N GLU A 40 27.31 37.67 -25.93
CA GLU A 40 26.69 38.66 -26.82
C GLU A 40 26.87 38.29 -28.31
N ARG A 41 25.96 38.77 -29.16
CA ARG A 41 25.93 38.44 -30.59
C ARG A 41 27.16 38.97 -31.34
N GLU A 42 27.63 40.13 -30.93
CA GLU A 42 28.81 40.81 -31.47
C GLU A 42 30.08 40.00 -31.16
N VAL A 43 30.16 39.42 -29.96
CA VAL A 43 31.29 38.58 -29.52
C VAL A 43 31.37 37.30 -30.34
N LEU A 44 30.23 36.60 -30.52
CA LEU A 44 30.19 35.40 -31.37
C LEU A 44 30.50 35.73 -32.84
N SER A 45 29.95 36.84 -33.36
CA SER A 45 30.21 37.28 -34.73
C SER A 45 31.68 37.59 -34.99
N TYR A 46 32.36 38.24 -34.04
CA TYR A 46 33.80 38.52 -34.13
C TYR A 46 34.65 37.24 -34.04
N HIS A 47 34.25 36.31 -33.17
CA HIS A 47 34.91 35.01 -33.06
C HIS A 47 34.82 34.24 -34.40
N LEU A 48 33.62 34.16 -35.00
CA LEU A 48 33.42 33.53 -36.31
C LEU A 48 34.23 34.19 -37.44
N GLU A 49 34.58 35.47 -37.35
CA GLU A 49 35.42 36.16 -38.33
C GLU A 49 36.91 35.81 -38.21
N THR A 50 37.37 35.49 -37.00
CA THR A 50 38.79 35.33 -36.66
C THR A 50 39.25 33.86 -36.64
N LEU A 51 38.33 32.89 -36.84
CA LEU A 51 38.60 31.44 -36.86
C LEU A 51 39.82 31.02 -37.69
N THR A 52 39.97 31.54 -38.91
CA THR A 52 41.10 31.20 -39.81
C THR A 52 42.44 31.78 -39.35
N ASN A 53 42.43 32.82 -38.51
CA ASN A 53 43.65 33.34 -37.89
C ASN A 53 44.07 32.49 -36.67
N GLN A 54 43.12 31.79 -36.05
CA GLN A 54 43.30 30.99 -34.84
C GLN A 54 43.58 29.50 -35.11
N LYS A 55 43.50 29.06 -36.38
CA LYS A 55 43.59 27.65 -36.82
C LYS A 55 42.46 26.76 -36.28
N ASP A 56 41.28 27.35 -36.07
CA ASP A 56 40.10 26.70 -35.52
C ASP A 56 39.09 26.32 -36.62
N GLU A 57 39.55 26.02 -37.84
CA GLU A 57 38.66 25.63 -38.93
C GLU A 57 37.86 24.36 -38.62
N THR A 58 38.47 23.39 -37.94
CA THR A 58 37.79 22.16 -37.51
C THR A 58 36.72 22.43 -36.44
N ALA A 59 36.93 23.39 -35.54
CA ALA A 59 35.92 23.78 -34.55
C ALA A 59 34.70 24.42 -35.21
N PHE A 60 34.93 25.20 -36.29
CA PHE A 60 33.85 25.75 -37.11
C PHE A 60 33.06 24.67 -37.87
N GLU A 61 33.75 23.68 -38.43
CA GLU A 61 33.11 22.55 -39.12
C GLU A 61 32.21 21.77 -38.15
N ASN A 62 32.68 21.44 -36.94
CA ASN A 62 31.88 20.78 -35.91
C ASN A 62 30.68 21.63 -35.46
N PHE A 63 30.89 22.94 -35.25
CA PHE A 63 29.83 23.88 -34.88
C PHE A 63 28.75 23.98 -35.97
N ALA A 64 29.14 24.14 -37.23
CA ALA A 64 28.22 24.21 -38.36
C ALA A 64 27.50 22.88 -38.56
N GLN A 65 28.19 21.75 -38.42
CA GLN A 65 27.62 20.42 -38.49
C GLN A 65 26.53 20.23 -37.42
N ARG A 66 26.80 20.52 -36.15
CA ARG A 66 25.80 20.36 -35.07
C ARG A 66 24.58 21.26 -35.24
N LEU A 67 24.76 22.45 -35.83
CA LEU A 67 23.62 23.29 -36.22
C LEU A 67 22.83 22.68 -37.39
N CYS A 68 23.49 22.11 -38.39
CA CYS A 68 22.83 21.38 -39.46
C CYS A 68 22.11 20.11 -38.96
N GLU A 69 22.69 19.38 -38.01
CA GLU A 69 22.06 18.22 -37.35
C GLU A 69 20.76 18.61 -36.65
N LYS A 70 20.76 19.75 -35.95
CA LYS A 70 19.58 20.25 -35.23
C LYS A 70 18.49 20.82 -36.14
N PHE A 71 18.86 21.53 -37.21
CA PHE A 71 17.91 22.35 -37.98
C PHE A 71 17.64 21.90 -39.41
N ILE A 72 18.42 20.95 -39.95
CA ILE A 72 18.36 20.56 -41.37
C ILE A 72 18.14 19.06 -41.51
N ALA A 73 19.02 18.24 -40.92
CA ALA A 73 18.96 16.79 -41.07
C ALA A 73 19.65 16.11 -39.88
N PRO A 74 18.93 15.37 -39.01
CA PRO A 74 19.53 14.71 -37.84
C PRO A 74 20.46 13.53 -38.16
N ASN A 75 20.49 13.05 -39.41
CA ASN A 75 21.25 11.89 -39.89
C ASN A 75 22.52 12.28 -40.69
N ILE A 76 23.25 13.31 -40.26
CA ILE A 76 24.51 13.71 -40.89
C ILE A 76 25.64 12.78 -40.43
N ARG A 77 26.42 12.28 -41.38
CA ARG A 77 27.65 11.51 -41.13
C ARG A 77 28.87 12.33 -41.53
N PRO A 78 29.79 12.67 -40.61
CA PRO A 78 31.04 13.33 -40.95
C PRO A 78 32.00 12.37 -41.66
N GLN A 79 32.87 12.90 -42.52
CA GLN A 79 33.90 12.09 -43.16
C GLN A 79 35.02 11.73 -42.16
N THR A 80 35.01 10.49 -41.62
CA THR A 80 36.07 9.98 -40.74
C THR A 80 37.02 9.05 -41.48
N GLY A 81 38.28 9.45 -41.66
CA GLY A 81 39.40 8.63 -42.17
C GLY A 81 40.70 9.43 -42.35
N PRO A 82 41.90 8.80 -42.34
CA PRO A 82 43.16 9.49 -42.57
C PRO A 82 43.18 10.09 -44.00
N VAL A 83 43.58 11.36 -44.10
CA VAL A 83 43.59 12.14 -45.34
C VAL A 83 44.64 11.56 -46.31
N GLY A 84 44.26 10.51 -47.04
CA GLY A 84 45.19 9.75 -47.87
C GLY A 84 44.69 8.37 -48.27
N GLY A 85 43.45 8.25 -48.74
CA GLY A 85 42.94 6.99 -49.29
C GLY A 85 41.45 7.03 -49.60
N GLY A 86 41.10 7.18 -50.89
CA GLY A 86 39.85 6.70 -51.48
C GLY A 86 38.52 7.37 -51.09
N ASP A 87 38.03 8.22 -51.99
CA ASP A 87 36.61 8.33 -52.41
C ASP A 87 35.57 9.12 -51.59
N GLY A 88 35.94 9.89 -50.56
CA GLY A 88 35.07 10.92 -50.00
C GLY A 88 35.48 12.32 -50.46
N LYS A 89 34.65 12.98 -51.28
CA LYS A 89 34.86 14.35 -51.79
C LYS A 89 33.82 15.34 -51.21
N THR A 90 33.27 15.03 -50.03
CA THR A 90 32.19 15.74 -49.32
C THR A 90 32.56 15.87 -47.84
N ASP A 91 32.41 17.04 -47.22
CA ASP A 91 32.79 17.22 -45.81
C ASP A 91 31.90 16.40 -44.86
N ALA A 92 30.60 16.32 -45.17
CA ALA A 92 29.66 15.37 -44.55
C ALA A 92 28.55 14.99 -45.53
N GLU A 93 27.86 13.87 -45.30
CA GLU A 93 26.71 13.42 -46.11
C GLU A 93 25.62 12.82 -45.21
N THR A 94 24.36 12.85 -45.63
CA THR A 94 23.30 12.11 -44.92
C THR A 94 23.43 10.61 -45.17
N PHE A 95 23.12 9.80 -44.15
CA PHE A 95 22.97 8.35 -44.32
C PHE A 95 21.48 7.94 -44.28
N PRO A 96 21.06 6.92 -45.04
CA PRO A 96 19.68 6.47 -45.02
C PRO A 96 19.30 5.93 -43.64
N VAL A 97 18.14 6.34 -43.14
CA VAL A 97 17.53 5.83 -41.90
C VAL A 97 16.19 5.19 -42.23
N SER A 98 15.70 4.32 -41.34
CA SER A 98 14.36 3.76 -41.49
C SER A 98 13.27 4.83 -41.35
N ASP A 99 12.11 4.56 -41.93
CA ASP A 99 10.92 5.42 -41.82
C ASP A 99 10.56 5.72 -40.34
N GLU A 100 10.76 4.74 -39.45
CA GLU A 100 10.48 4.88 -38.02
C GLU A 100 11.39 5.92 -37.33
N ILE A 101 12.65 6.03 -37.75
CA ILE A 101 13.59 7.03 -37.20
C ILE A 101 13.25 8.41 -37.76
N SER A 102 12.98 8.51 -39.08
CA SER A 102 12.60 9.77 -39.73
C SER A 102 11.28 10.34 -39.19
N ALA A 103 10.32 9.49 -38.83
CA ALA A 103 9.04 9.90 -38.25
C ALA A 103 9.17 10.61 -36.88
N ARG A 104 10.30 10.45 -36.18
CA ARG A 104 10.54 11.05 -34.85
C ARG A 104 11.14 12.46 -34.94
N TRP A 105 11.56 12.91 -36.12
CA TRP A 105 12.23 14.19 -36.29
C TRP A 105 11.23 15.35 -36.36
N PHE A 106 11.43 16.37 -35.53
CA PHE A 106 10.68 17.62 -35.60
C PHE A 106 11.49 18.67 -36.36
N VAL A 107 11.55 18.54 -37.69
CA VAL A 107 12.18 19.50 -38.61
C VAL A 107 11.09 20.07 -39.54
N PRO A 108 11.00 21.41 -39.75
CA PRO A 108 9.93 22.04 -40.53
C PRO A 108 9.79 21.53 -41.99
N GLU A 109 10.86 20.99 -42.56
CA GLU A 109 10.90 20.29 -43.83
C GLU A 109 11.35 18.85 -43.54
N ASN A 110 10.41 17.98 -43.13
CA ASN A 110 10.77 16.59 -42.86
C ASN A 110 11.04 15.89 -44.20
N ASP A 111 12.30 15.53 -44.43
CA ASP A 111 12.74 14.88 -45.66
C ASP A 111 11.95 13.58 -45.87
N LYS A 112 11.64 13.26 -47.13
CA LYS A 112 11.15 11.91 -47.44
C LYS A 112 12.25 10.92 -47.06
N ALA A 113 11.87 9.79 -46.46
CA ALA A 113 12.80 8.72 -46.17
C ALA A 113 13.62 8.37 -47.43
N GLY A 114 14.94 8.53 -47.34
CA GLY A 114 15.88 8.24 -48.44
C GLY A 114 16.50 9.43 -49.17
N GLU A 115 16.14 10.69 -48.84
CA GLU A 115 16.80 11.86 -49.44
C GLU A 115 18.31 11.93 -49.07
N ARG A 116 19.16 12.06 -50.09
CA ARG A 116 20.62 12.16 -49.93
C ARG A 116 21.08 13.60 -50.08
N LYS A 117 21.56 14.19 -48.98
CA LYS A 117 22.14 15.54 -48.96
C LYS A 117 23.64 15.48 -48.71
N ALA A 118 24.38 16.31 -49.42
CA ALA A 118 25.80 16.51 -49.20
C ALA A 118 26.05 17.86 -48.53
N PHE A 119 26.99 17.92 -47.60
CA PHE A 119 27.37 19.13 -46.87
C PHE A 119 28.80 19.54 -47.19
N ALA A 120 29.00 20.84 -47.31
CA ALA A 120 30.31 21.46 -47.40
C ALA A 120 30.42 22.60 -46.38
N PHE A 121 31.50 22.62 -45.60
CA PHE A 121 31.72 23.59 -44.54
C PHE A 121 32.98 24.41 -44.86
N SER A 122 32.89 25.74 -44.87
CA SER A 122 34.04 26.58 -45.26
C SER A 122 34.18 27.84 -44.43
N ALA A 123 35.34 27.95 -43.77
CA ALA A 123 35.78 29.17 -43.07
C ALA A 123 36.60 30.15 -43.95
N LYS A 124 36.82 29.86 -45.24
CA LYS A 124 37.73 30.62 -46.13
C LYS A 124 37.12 31.97 -46.55
N ARG A 125 37.96 33.02 -46.58
CA ARG A 125 37.59 34.35 -47.09
C ARG A 125 37.13 34.34 -48.56
N THR A 126 37.76 33.54 -49.41
CA THR A 126 37.39 33.35 -50.83
C THR A 126 36.23 32.35 -50.99
N TRP A 127 35.13 32.56 -50.28
CA TRP A 127 34.00 31.63 -50.18
C TRP A 127 33.44 31.19 -51.54
N ARG A 128 33.31 32.10 -52.52
CA ARG A 128 32.72 31.79 -53.84
C ARG A 128 33.51 30.72 -54.62
N GLN A 129 34.83 30.87 -54.71
CA GLN A 129 35.69 29.90 -55.41
C GLN A 129 35.73 28.55 -54.68
N LYS A 130 35.70 28.57 -53.34
CA LYS A 130 35.70 27.36 -52.51
C LYS A 130 34.39 26.59 -52.67
N ILE A 131 33.22 27.25 -52.57
CA ILE A 131 31.92 26.60 -52.81
C ILE A 131 31.83 26.01 -54.23
N GLN A 132 32.29 26.72 -55.26
CA GLN A 132 32.32 26.18 -56.63
C GLN A 132 33.19 24.93 -56.74
N SER A 133 34.38 24.95 -56.12
CA SER A 133 35.28 23.80 -56.09
C SER A 133 34.67 22.61 -55.35
N ASP A 134 34.02 22.85 -54.20
CA ASP A 134 33.43 21.80 -53.38
C ASP A 134 32.21 21.20 -54.07
N VAL A 135 31.30 22.02 -54.59
CA VAL A 135 30.13 21.54 -55.35
C VAL A 135 30.55 20.74 -56.60
N ALA A 136 31.59 21.18 -57.32
CA ALA A 136 32.12 20.42 -58.44
C ALA A 136 32.73 19.08 -58.01
N ALA A 137 33.41 19.03 -56.86
CA ALA A 137 33.97 17.81 -56.30
C ALA A 137 32.87 16.83 -55.85
N ILE A 138 31.82 17.34 -55.20
CA ILE A 138 30.64 16.59 -54.74
C ILE A 138 29.86 16.04 -55.94
N ALA A 139 29.53 16.87 -56.93
CA ALA A 139 28.84 16.43 -58.14
C ALA A 139 29.68 15.41 -58.94
N GLY A 140 31.01 15.53 -58.89
CA GLY A 140 31.95 14.60 -59.52
C GLY A 140 32.02 13.21 -58.86
N THR A 141 31.39 13.01 -57.69
CA THR A 141 31.32 11.67 -57.04
C THR A 141 30.31 10.74 -57.69
N LYS A 142 29.37 11.25 -58.51
CA LYS A 142 28.23 10.50 -59.09
C LYS A 142 27.40 9.72 -58.05
N ARG A 143 27.42 10.16 -56.80
CA ARG A 143 26.45 9.71 -55.80
C ARG A 143 25.20 10.56 -56.05
N ASP A 144 24.06 9.94 -56.30
CA ASP A 144 22.80 10.61 -56.64
C ASP A 144 22.29 11.46 -55.45
N TYR A 145 22.87 12.64 -55.25
CA TYR A 145 22.46 13.59 -54.21
C TYR A 145 21.29 14.43 -54.70
N ASP A 146 20.28 14.58 -53.85
CA ASP A 146 19.10 15.39 -54.10
C ASP A 146 19.35 16.88 -53.85
N LYS A 147 20.28 17.21 -52.94
CA LYS A 147 20.59 18.60 -52.55
C LYS A 147 22.00 18.73 -51.98
N ILE A 148 22.66 19.86 -52.21
CA ILE A 148 23.96 20.21 -51.61
C ILE A 148 23.78 21.44 -50.70
N ILE A 149 24.28 21.37 -49.47
CA ILE A 149 24.20 22.46 -48.49
C ILE A 149 25.61 22.94 -48.15
N CYS A 150 25.89 24.20 -48.44
CA CYS A 150 27.19 24.81 -48.18
C CYS A 150 27.06 25.83 -47.05
N VAL A 151 27.78 25.64 -45.95
CA VAL A 151 27.77 26.58 -44.81
C VAL A 151 29.09 27.35 -44.75
N THR A 152 29.01 28.67 -44.58
CA THR A 152 30.19 29.53 -44.48
C THR A 152 30.11 30.50 -43.32
N ASN A 153 31.26 30.75 -42.69
CA ASN A 153 31.40 31.78 -41.66
C ASN A 153 31.47 33.20 -42.26
N GLN A 154 31.37 33.39 -43.58
CA GLN A 154 31.42 34.71 -44.21
C GLN A 154 30.03 35.33 -44.32
N PHE A 155 29.95 36.66 -44.37
CA PHE A 155 28.72 37.35 -44.78
C PHE A 155 28.56 37.26 -46.29
N VAL A 156 27.43 36.72 -46.76
CA VAL A 156 27.17 36.52 -48.19
C VAL A 156 25.99 37.40 -48.61
N PRO A 157 26.19 38.38 -49.52
CA PRO A 157 25.08 39.17 -50.04
C PRO A 157 24.05 38.28 -50.75
N ALA A 158 22.76 38.42 -50.41
CA ALA A 158 21.67 37.56 -50.91
C ALA A 158 21.67 37.43 -52.45
N ARG A 159 21.88 38.53 -53.17
CA ARG A 159 21.96 38.53 -54.64
C ARG A 159 23.10 37.65 -55.17
N LYS A 160 24.29 37.73 -54.56
CA LYS A 160 25.46 36.93 -54.97
C LYS A 160 25.31 35.45 -54.61
N SER A 161 24.60 35.16 -53.52
CA SER A 161 24.22 33.79 -53.13
C SER A 161 23.27 33.16 -54.15
N ALA A 162 22.18 33.87 -54.50
CA ALA A 162 21.20 33.40 -55.48
C ALA A 162 21.82 33.20 -56.88
N GLU A 163 22.57 34.19 -57.38
CA GLU A 163 23.28 34.09 -58.66
C GLU A 163 24.21 32.86 -58.73
N LEU A 164 24.88 32.53 -57.62
CA LEU A 164 25.78 31.36 -57.57
C LEU A 164 25.02 30.03 -57.46
N GLN A 165 23.94 29.97 -56.68
CA GLN A 165 23.10 28.77 -56.57
C GLN A 165 22.45 28.44 -57.92
N ASP A 166 21.95 29.44 -58.65
CA ASP A 166 21.37 29.26 -59.99
C ASP A 166 22.43 28.83 -61.02
N GLU A 167 23.64 29.39 -60.94
CA GLU A 167 24.78 29.01 -61.77
C GLU A 167 25.16 27.53 -61.56
N LEU A 168 25.28 27.10 -60.30
CA LEU A 168 25.64 25.73 -59.93
C LEU A 168 24.53 24.71 -60.24
N LEU A 169 23.26 25.09 -60.04
CA LEU A 169 22.10 24.26 -60.41
C LEU A 169 22.06 24.02 -61.92
N LYS A 170 22.30 25.07 -62.74
CA LYS A 170 22.36 24.92 -64.20
C LYS A 170 23.56 24.07 -64.66
N GLN A 171 24.69 24.17 -63.96
CA GLN A 171 25.92 23.49 -64.34
C GLN A 171 25.94 22.00 -63.95
N HIS A 172 25.41 21.66 -62.77
CA HIS A 172 25.53 20.32 -62.19
C HIS A 172 24.20 19.58 -62.03
N GLY A 173 23.06 20.25 -62.21
CA GLY A 173 21.73 19.63 -62.11
C GLY A 173 21.23 19.34 -60.69
N ILE A 174 22.02 19.65 -59.65
CA ILE A 174 21.69 19.42 -58.24
C ILE A 174 21.40 20.77 -57.56
N PRO A 175 20.28 20.94 -56.85
CA PRO A 175 19.99 22.13 -56.06
C PRO A 175 21.05 22.39 -54.97
N VAL A 176 21.56 23.63 -54.92
CA VAL A 176 22.54 24.07 -53.91
C VAL A 176 21.91 25.10 -52.98
N THR A 177 22.13 24.97 -51.67
CA THR A 177 21.72 25.95 -50.65
C THR A 177 22.93 26.49 -49.91
N ILE A 178 23.10 27.82 -49.88
CA ILE A 178 24.22 28.48 -49.17
C ILE A 178 23.71 29.13 -47.88
N LEU A 179 24.30 28.72 -46.74
CA LEU A 179 24.02 29.25 -45.41
C LEU A 179 25.21 30.07 -44.93
N ASP A 180 24.98 31.34 -44.60
CA ASP A 180 26.03 32.30 -44.29
C ASP A 180 26.15 32.59 -42.78
N ARG A 181 27.06 33.51 -42.40
CA ARG A 181 27.23 33.95 -41.01
C ARG A 181 25.92 34.45 -40.38
N THR A 182 25.05 35.10 -41.16
CA THR A 182 23.77 35.60 -40.68
C THR A 182 22.88 34.45 -40.21
N TRP A 183 22.82 33.36 -40.98
CA TRP A 183 22.08 32.16 -40.62
C TRP A 183 22.62 31.53 -39.32
N LEU A 184 23.94 31.40 -39.18
CA LEU A 184 24.58 30.83 -37.99
C LEU A 184 24.22 31.63 -36.71
N LEU A 185 24.35 32.96 -36.78
CA LEU A 185 24.01 33.84 -35.65
C LEU A 185 22.51 33.79 -35.34
N ASP A 186 21.65 33.72 -36.34
CA ASP A 186 20.21 33.61 -36.11
C ASP A 186 19.83 32.27 -35.48
N ARG A 187 20.44 31.16 -35.88
CA ARG A 187 20.19 29.86 -35.24
C ARG A 187 20.66 29.81 -33.79
N VAL A 188 21.77 30.46 -33.46
CA VAL A 188 22.25 30.55 -32.08
C VAL A 188 21.33 31.42 -31.21
N PHE A 189 21.02 32.64 -31.66
CA PHE A 189 20.34 33.64 -30.81
C PHE A 189 18.82 33.65 -30.90
N LYS A 190 18.23 33.36 -32.06
CA LYS A 190 16.76 33.37 -32.24
C LYS A 190 16.12 32.00 -32.04
N HIS A 191 16.91 30.92 -32.11
CA HIS A 191 16.42 29.53 -32.03
C HIS A 191 17.11 28.71 -30.93
N ASP A 192 17.50 29.39 -29.84
CA ASP A 192 17.97 28.81 -28.58
C ASP A 192 19.00 27.68 -28.75
N SER A 193 20.12 28.01 -29.40
CA SER A 193 21.23 27.06 -29.67
C SER A 193 22.56 27.56 -29.14
N MET A 194 22.50 28.38 -28.08
CA MET A 194 23.69 28.91 -27.40
C MET A 194 24.58 27.81 -26.85
N ALA A 195 23.99 26.73 -26.31
CA ALA A 195 24.76 25.59 -25.80
C ALA A 195 25.71 24.98 -26.86
N ILE A 196 25.27 24.87 -28.12
CA ILE A 196 26.11 24.35 -29.22
C ILE A 196 27.29 25.29 -29.50
N ALA A 197 27.07 26.61 -29.43
CA ALA A 197 28.16 27.58 -29.59
C ALA A 197 29.17 27.51 -28.44
N VAL A 198 28.70 27.37 -27.19
CA VAL A 198 29.56 27.25 -26.01
C VAL A 198 30.38 25.97 -26.03
N GLU A 199 29.76 24.84 -26.38
CA GLU A 199 30.40 23.52 -26.41
C GLU A 199 31.45 23.41 -27.51
N GLU A 200 31.11 23.77 -28.76
CA GLU A 200 31.97 23.54 -29.93
C GLU A 200 33.01 24.64 -30.16
N LEU A 201 32.65 25.90 -29.94
CA LEU A 201 33.53 27.05 -30.18
C LEU A 201 34.19 27.54 -28.88
N GLY A 202 33.78 27.04 -27.71
CA GLY A 202 34.34 27.44 -26.41
C GLY A 202 34.02 28.89 -25.98
N VAL A 203 33.20 29.61 -26.75
CA VAL A 203 32.81 31.00 -26.49
C VAL A 203 31.88 31.03 -25.27
N GLY A 204 32.31 31.66 -24.17
CA GLY A 204 31.52 31.79 -22.93
C GLY A 204 32.07 31.02 -21.72
N LYS A 205 33.15 30.24 -21.85
CA LYS A 205 33.85 29.65 -20.69
C LYS A 205 34.43 30.76 -19.81
N GLY A 206 33.83 30.99 -18.64
CA GLY A 206 34.19 32.06 -17.69
C GLY A 206 33.15 33.17 -17.50
N THR A 207 32.02 33.15 -18.22
CA THR A 207 30.88 34.09 -18.04
C THR A 207 29.65 33.42 -17.41
N GLU A 208 29.90 32.49 -16.48
CA GLU A 208 28.87 31.76 -15.73
C GLU A 208 28.20 32.69 -14.72
N LYS A 209 26.88 32.84 -14.81
CA LYS A 209 26.09 33.51 -13.78
C LYS A 209 25.15 32.51 -13.13
N GLN A 210 25.23 32.39 -11.81
CA GLN A 210 24.14 31.79 -11.04
C GLN A 210 22.93 32.72 -11.16
N THR A 211 21.91 32.27 -11.87
CA THR A 211 20.63 32.98 -11.95
C THR A 211 19.60 32.23 -11.12
N LYS A 212 18.95 32.95 -10.20
CA LYS A 212 17.77 32.46 -9.50
C LYS A 212 16.66 32.38 -10.54
N LYS A 213 16.29 31.17 -10.96
CA LYS A 213 15.12 30.91 -11.78
C LYS A 213 13.91 31.11 -10.89
N LEU A 214 13.29 32.27 -11.06
CA LEU A 214 12.08 32.62 -10.33
C LEU A 214 10.99 31.60 -10.65
N GLY A 215 10.42 31.01 -9.62
CA GLY A 215 9.21 30.23 -9.79
C GLY A 215 8.03 31.13 -10.18
N PRO A 216 6.95 30.55 -10.71
CA PRO A 216 5.78 31.32 -11.13
C PRO A 216 5.17 32.13 -9.98
N ARG A 217 5.18 31.62 -8.74
CA ARG A 217 4.62 32.35 -7.57
C ARG A 217 5.55 33.48 -7.15
N ASP A 218 6.85 33.25 -7.06
CA ASP A 218 7.80 34.30 -6.69
C ASP A 218 7.86 35.41 -7.73
N THR A 219 7.71 35.09 -9.02
CA THR A 219 7.63 36.11 -10.08
C THR A 219 6.42 37.03 -9.86
N ALA A 220 5.25 36.45 -9.57
CA ALA A 220 4.04 37.23 -9.28
C ALA A 220 4.22 38.07 -8.00
N ARG A 221 4.70 37.46 -6.91
CA ARG A 221 4.95 38.13 -5.61
C ARG A 221 5.95 39.26 -5.72
N ALA A 222 7.05 39.08 -6.44
CA ALA A 222 8.08 40.10 -6.62
C ALA A 222 7.55 41.30 -7.41
N THR A 223 6.75 41.03 -8.45
CA THR A 223 6.09 42.07 -9.26
C THR A 223 5.08 42.85 -8.41
N GLU A 224 4.24 42.15 -7.65
CA GLU A 224 3.25 42.75 -6.77
C GLU A 224 3.89 43.55 -5.64
N LEU A 225 4.95 43.03 -5.01
CA LEU A 225 5.70 43.73 -3.96
C LEU A 225 6.31 45.03 -4.51
N ALA A 226 6.91 45.00 -5.69
CA ALA A 226 7.47 46.18 -6.32
C ALA A 226 6.39 47.23 -6.63
N ALA A 227 5.23 46.80 -7.12
CA ALA A 227 4.09 47.67 -7.38
C ALA A 227 3.54 48.31 -6.09
N LEU A 228 3.38 47.53 -5.02
CA LEU A 228 2.92 48.01 -3.72
C LEU A 228 3.92 49.00 -3.10
N GLU A 229 5.22 48.70 -3.12
CA GLU A 229 6.24 49.63 -2.59
C GLU A 229 6.30 50.93 -3.39
N ALA A 230 6.17 50.88 -4.72
CA ALA A 230 6.08 52.07 -5.55
C ALA A 230 4.83 52.91 -5.22
N LYS A 231 3.68 52.25 -5.04
CA LYS A 231 2.42 52.90 -4.64
C LYS A 231 2.53 53.56 -3.26
N ILE A 232 3.08 52.83 -2.27
CA ILE A 232 3.34 53.33 -0.90
C ILE A 232 4.28 54.54 -0.93
N ALA A 233 5.31 54.53 -1.77
CA ALA A 233 6.26 55.63 -1.91
C ALA A 233 5.64 56.89 -2.54
N ASP A 234 4.76 56.75 -3.55
CA ASP A 234 4.07 57.87 -4.20
C ASP A 234 3.10 58.60 -3.26
N GLY A 235 2.41 57.85 -2.39
CA GLY A 235 1.58 58.41 -1.30
C GLY A 235 0.30 59.14 -1.75
N SER A 236 0.20 59.55 -3.02
CA SER A 236 -0.89 60.34 -3.58
C SER A 236 -2.25 59.63 -3.51
N GLN A 237 -2.24 58.30 -3.63
CA GLN A 237 -3.43 57.46 -3.68
C GLN A 237 -4.05 57.16 -2.30
N TYR A 238 -3.38 57.52 -1.20
CA TYR A 238 -3.85 57.24 0.16
C TYR A 238 -4.43 58.45 0.89
N GLN A 239 -4.59 59.59 0.21
CA GLN A 239 -5.17 60.77 0.83
C GLN A 239 -6.58 60.48 1.36
N GLY A 240 -6.77 60.67 2.67
CA GLY A 240 -8.04 60.36 3.35
C GLY A 240 -8.33 58.87 3.55
N GLN A 241 -7.42 57.97 3.17
CA GLN A 241 -7.59 56.51 3.26
C GLN A 241 -6.44 55.84 4.03
N PRO A 242 -6.23 56.16 5.32
CA PRO A 242 -5.12 55.60 6.10
C PRO A 242 -5.19 54.07 6.24
N ALA A 243 -6.39 53.49 6.26
CA ALA A 243 -6.57 52.04 6.33
C ALA A 243 -5.97 51.31 5.12
N ALA A 244 -6.18 51.83 3.90
CA ALA A 244 -5.63 51.25 2.67
C ALA A 244 -4.10 51.29 2.67
N LEU A 245 -3.49 52.38 3.15
CA LEU A 245 -2.03 52.48 3.29
C LEU A 245 -1.48 51.43 4.28
N ILE A 246 -2.18 51.21 5.39
CA ILE A 246 -1.78 50.23 6.40
C ILE A 246 -1.90 48.81 5.84
N GLU A 247 -2.99 48.51 5.13
CA GLU A 247 -3.18 47.20 4.49
C GLU A 247 -2.14 46.92 3.40
N ASP A 248 -1.85 47.89 2.54
CA ASP A 248 -0.82 47.73 1.51
C ASP A 248 0.58 47.57 2.13
N ALA A 249 0.89 48.31 3.22
CA ALA A 249 2.13 48.16 3.97
C ALA A 249 2.24 46.78 4.66
N ARG A 250 1.13 46.27 5.19
CA ARG A 250 1.03 44.91 5.76
C ARG A 250 1.22 43.85 4.67
N HIS A 251 0.56 44.00 3.53
CA HIS A 251 0.65 43.07 2.42
C HIS A 251 2.08 43.02 1.85
N ALA A 252 2.75 44.17 1.72
CA ALA A 252 4.16 44.23 1.34
C ALA A 252 5.07 43.45 2.30
N ALA A 253 4.79 43.47 3.61
CA ALA A 253 5.54 42.68 4.59
C ALA A 253 5.33 41.16 4.40
N LEU A 254 4.09 40.73 4.13
CA LEU A 254 3.75 39.32 3.87
C LEU A 254 4.37 38.80 2.56
N LEU A 255 4.39 39.62 1.50
CA LEU A 255 5.04 39.27 0.23
C LEU A 255 6.57 39.16 0.38
N ALA A 256 7.19 40.14 1.07
CA ALA A 256 8.63 40.11 1.34
C ALA A 256 9.03 38.87 2.16
N ARG A 257 8.21 38.48 3.14
CA ARG A 257 8.35 37.23 3.88
C ARG A 257 8.24 36.00 2.96
N GLY A 258 7.21 35.96 2.10
CA GLY A 258 6.99 34.82 1.19
C GLY A 258 8.08 34.65 0.14
N LEU A 259 8.76 35.74 -0.24
CA LEU A 259 9.96 35.75 -1.09
C LEU A 259 11.25 35.42 -0.31
N GLU A 260 11.13 35.20 1.00
CA GLU A 260 12.25 34.90 1.91
C GLU A 260 13.34 35.97 1.89
N HIS A 261 12.93 37.25 1.89
CA HIS A 261 13.85 38.37 2.09
C HIS A 261 14.55 38.31 3.45
N ALA A 262 15.66 39.03 3.58
CA ALA A 262 16.43 39.07 4.83
C ALA A 262 15.55 39.50 6.03
N PRO A 263 15.71 38.90 7.23
CA PRO A 263 14.85 39.19 8.39
C PRO A 263 14.75 40.68 8.75
N ALA A 264 15.83 41.44 8.60
CA ALA A 264 15.83 42.88 8.83
C ALA A 264 14.88 43.64 7.89
N ASP A 265 14.80 43.21 6.64
CA ASP A 265 13.96 43.80 5.59
C ASP A 265 12.46 43.52 5.86
N VAL A 266 12.15 42.28 6.25
CA VAL A 266 10.79 41.84 6.61
C VAL A 266 10.32 42.54 7.89
N ASN A 267 11.15 42.52 8.94
CA ASN A 267 10.85 43.17 10.22
C ASN A 267 10.65 44.69 10.07
N GLY A 268 11.45 45.35 9.22
CA GLY A 268 11.29 46.78 8.94
C GLY A 268 9.95 47.13 8.28
N ARG A 269 9.41 46.25 7.42
CA ARG A 269 8.09 46.43 6.81
C ARG A 269 6.95 46.22 7.79
N PHE A 270 7.03 45.18 8.63
CA PHE A 270 6.06 44.98 9.71
C PHE A 270 6.05 46.16 10.70
N ASP A 271 7.22 46.67 11.08
CA ASP A 271 7.34 47.86 11.93
C ASP A 271 6.68 49.09 11.26
N ARG A 272 6.92 49.32 9.97
CA ARG A 272 6.26 50.40 9.21
C ARG A 272 4.75 50.27 9.27
N ALA A 273 4.21 49.08 8.97
CA ALA A 273 2.77 48.83 9.00
C ALA A 273 2.19 49.06 10.40
N LEU A 274 2.86 48.56 11.44
CA LEU A 274 2.42 48.68 12.83
C LEU A 274 2.44 50.14 13.31
N ARG A 275 3.49 50.91 12.99
CA ARG A 275 3.57 52.34 13.30
C ARG A 275 2.47 53.14 12.61
N LEU A 276 2.14 52.81 11.37
CA LEU A 276 1.04 53.45 10.64
C LEU A 276 -0.32 53.14 11.28
N ALA A 277 -0.55 51.89 11.70
CA ALA A 277 -1.77 51.49 12.41
C ALA A 277 -1.95 52.26 13.73
N ARG A 278 -0.88 52.31 14.55
CA ARG A 278 -0.87 53.04 15.83
C ARG A 278 -1.08 54.54 15.65
N LYS A 279 -0.43 55.15 14.66
CA LYS A 279 -0.55 56.59 14.38
C LYS A 279 -1.99 57.00 14.01
N ASN A 280 -2.73 56.12 13.35
CA ASN A 280 -4.10 56.37 12.91
C ASN A 280 -5.16 55.75 13.84
N ASP A 281 -4.76 55.20 15.00
CA ASP A 281 -5.62 54.57 16.01
C ASP A 281 -6.56 53.46 15.46
N ILE A 282 -6.09 52.67 14.50
CA ILE A 282 -6.86 51.56 13.91
C ILE A 282 -6.50 50.24 14.61
N LYS A 283 -7.10 50.01 15.79
CA LYS A 283 -6.76 48.88 16.68
C LYS A 283 -6.90 47.49 16.04
N LYS A 284 -7.91 47.26 15.18
CA LYS A 284 -8.10 45.97 14.49
C LYS A 284 -6.95 45.66 13.52
N LEU A 285 -6.42 46.67 12.83
CA LEU A 285 -5.23 46.51 11.97
C LEU A 285 -3.96 46.36 12.81
N GLU A 286 -3.84 47.10 13.92
CA GLU A 286 -2.73 46.93 14.87
C GLU A 286 -2.65 45.49 15.39
N LEU A 287 -3.78 44.93 15.83
CA LEU A 287 -3.88 43.54 16.30
C LEU A 287 -3.51 42.52 15.21
N THR A 288 -3.91 42.77 13.96
CA THR A 288 -3.63 41.89 12.81
C THR A 288 -2.16 41.88 12.43
N ILE A 289 -1.56 43.07 12.37
CA ILE A 289 -0.14 43.20 12.05
C ILE A 289 0.71 42.58 13.17
N ALA A 290 0.37 42.82 14.44
CA ALA A 290 1.10 42.24 15.57
C ALA A 290 1.05 40.71 15.56
N TYR A 291 -0.12 40.12 15.30
CA TYR A 291 -0.30 38.67 15.19
C TYR A 291 0.47 38.06 14.02
N GLU A 292 0.37 38.65 12.82
CA GLU A 292 1.09 38.15 11.63
C GLU A 292 2.61 38.29 11.77
N TRP A 293 3.06 39.34 12.46
CA TRP A 293 4.46 39.51 12.79
C TRP A 293 4.92 38.46 13.79
N ALA A 294 4.13 38.13 14.82
CA ALA A 294 4.45 37.07 15.78
C ALA A 294 4.60 35.70 15.08
N TRP A 295 3.68 35.36 14.16
CA TRP A 295 3.79 34.17 13.30
C TRP A 295 5.06 34.18 12.44
N THR A 296 5.37 35.33 11.84
CA THR A 296 6.57 35.49 11.01
C THR A 296 7.85 35.32 11.83
N SER A 297 7.89 35.91 13.03
CA SER A 297 8.99 35.75 13.97
C SER A 297 9.22 34.29 14.36
N HIS A 298 8.15 33.52 14.61
CA HIS A 298 8.28 32.12 15.01
C HIS A 298 8.66 31.20 13.85
N PHE A 299 7.96 31.26 12.71
CA PHE A 299 8.09 30.26 11.64
C PHE A 299 9.04 30.63 10.49
N TRP A 300 9.39 31.91 10.31
CA TRP A 300 10.37 32.30 9.27
C TRP A 300 11.72 32.65 9.87
N ASN A 301 11.70 33.39 10.98
CA ASN A 301 12.92 33.91 11.59
C ASN A 301 13.41 33.06 12.79
N GLU A 302 12.58 32.14 13.29
CA GLU A 302 12.84 31.31 14.49
C GLU A 302 13.25 32.15 15.73
N ASP A 303 12.71 33.36 15.83
CA ASP A 303 12.93 34.30 16.92
C ASP A 303 11.83 34.17 17.98
N HIS A 304 12.03 33.22 18.90
CA HIS A 304 11.07 32.88 19.95
C HIS A 304 10.91 33.99 21.01
N VAL A 305 11.96 34.77 21.27
CA VAL A 305 11.90 35.89 22.22
C VAL A 305 11.03 37.00 21.64
N ARG A 306 11.26 37.36 20.37
CA ARG A 306 10.44 38.34 19.66
C ARG A 306 8.99 37.91 19.54
N THR A 307 8.75 36.61 19.32
CA THR A 307 7.39 36.04 19.34
C THR A 307 6.70 36.29 20.69
N SER A 308 7.40 36.09 21.81
CA SER A 308 6.86 36.37 23.14
C SER A 308 6.63 37.86 23.39
N GLU A 309 7.49 38.75 22.88
CA GLU A 309 7.27 40.21 22.97
C GLU A 309 6.02 40.65 22.19
N LEU A 310 5.86 40.15 20.97
CA LEU A 310 4.70 40.46 20.12
C LEU A 310 3.40 39.88 20.69
N TYR A 311 3.47 38.78 21.46
CA TYR A 311 2.31 38.28 22.21
C TYR A 311 1.78 39.31 23.21
N ASP A 312 2.63 40.05 23.93
CA ASP A 312 2.18 41.08 24.88
C ASP A 312 1.38 42.19 24.15
N ASP A 313 1.77 42.53 22.91
CA ASP A 313 1.04 43.46 22.05
C ASP A 313 -0.31 42.92 21.60
N VAL A 314 -0.38 41.64 21.21
CA VAL A 314 -1.62 40.96 20.83
C VAL A 314 -2.56 40.84 22.05
N GLU A 315 -2.03 40.48 23.22
CA GLU A 315 -2.79 40.30 24.47
C GLU A 315 -3.47 41.60 24.89
N ARG A 316 -2.71 42.71 24.91
CA ARG A 316 -3.23 44.05 25.23
C ARG A 316 -4.43 44.45 24.35
N LEU A 317 -4.40 44.06 23.07
CA LEU A 317 -5.41 44.45 22.08
C LEU A 317 -6.60 43.48 22.04
N ALA A 318 -6.36 42.18 22.22
CA ALA A 318 -7.37 41.13 22.10
C ALA A 318 -8.22 40.95 23.37
N LEU A 319 -7.63 41.05 24.58
CA LEU A 319 -8.37 40.82 25.84
C LEU A 319 -9.52 41.80 26.08
N GLY A 320 -9.45 43.01 25.49
CA GLY A 320 -10.52 44.01 25.58
C GLY A 320 -11.62 43.84 24.53
N SER A 321 -11.58 42.77 23.72
CA SER A 321 -12.55 42.53 22.64
C SER A 321 -13.70 41.63 23.09
N ASP A 322 -14.91 41.95 22.62
CA ASP A 322 -16.10 41.10 22.77
C ASP A 322 -16.25 40.06 21.63
N ASP A 323 -15.21 39.87 20.81
CA ASP A 323 -15.20 38.99 19.64
C ASP A 323 -14.24 37.82 19.85
N ALA A 324 -14.77 36.60 19.83
CA ALA A 324 -13.97 35.38 20.02
C ALA A 324 -12.88 35.23 18.96
N ASN A 325 -13.05 35.78 17.74
CA ASN A 325 -12.02 35.77 16.69
C ASN A 325 -10.76 36.57 17.06
N ASP A 326 -10.87 37.56 17.95
CA ASP A 326 -9.69 38.28 18.45
C ASP A 326 -8.96 37.45 19.52
N LEU A 327 -9.71 36.74 20.38
CA LEU A 327 -9.13 35.86 21.40
C LEU A 327 -8.51 34.59 20.80
N GLU A 328 -9.02 34.11 19.66
CA GLU A 328 -8.44 33.00 18.90
C GLU A 328 -6.95 33.25 18.59
N ARG A 329 -6.56 34.50 18.30
CA ARG A 329 -5.16 34.87 18.05
C ARG A 329 -4.25 34.57 19.23
N LEU A 330 -4.73 34.78 20.45
CA LEU A 330 -4.02 34.41 21.67
C LEU A 330 -4.01 32.90 21.86
N SER A 331 -5.14 32.24 21.60
CA SER A 331 -5.25 30.78 21.64
C SER A 331 -4.30 30.09 20.66
N ASN A 332 -3.98 30.71 19.53
CA ASN A 332 -3.06 30.17 18.53
C ASN A 332 -1.58 30.42 18.87
N LEU A 333 -1.24 31.59 19.42
CA LEU A 333 0.16 31.92 19.77
C LEU A 333 0.61 31.27 21.09
N LEU A 334 -0.28 31.10 22.07
CA LEU A 334 0.08 30.61 23.39
C LEU A 334 0.67 29.18 23.37
N PRO A 335 0.16 28.22 22.59
CA PRO A 335 0.79 26.90 22.42
C PRO A 335 2.22 26.99 21.86
N LEU A 336 2.50 27.91 20.93
CA LEU A 336 3.85 28.09 20.37
C LEU A 336 4.84 28.53 21.45
N ILE A 337 4.42 29.47 22.31
CA ILE A 337 5.22 29.94 23.44
C ILE A 337 5.40 28.82 24.48
N ARG A 338 4.34 28.06 24.77
CA ARG A 338 4.40 26.90 25.67
C ARG A 338 5.44 25.89 25.19
N MET A 339 5.43 25.57 23.90
CA MET A 339 6.43 24.67 23.31
C MET A 339 7.83 25.27 23.35
N SER A 340 8.00 26.56 23.05
CA SER A 340 9.32 27.21 23.15
C SER A 340 9.89 27.23 24.58
N VAL A 341 9.04 27.33 25.61
CA VAL A 341 9.48 27.16 27.02
C VAL A 341 9.85 25.71 27.29
N HIS A 342 9.01 24.77 26.86
CA HIS A 342 9.21 23.34 27.08
C HIS A 342 10.50 22.80 26.42
N THR A 343 10.84 23.28 25.22
CA THR A 343 12.07 22.91 24.50
C THR A 343 13.30 23.68 24.99
N GLY A 344 13.15 24.64 25.92
CA GLY A 344 14.24 25.47 26.43
C GLY A 344 14.69 26.59 25.48
N SER A 345 13.94 26.86 24.41
CA SER A 345 14.22 27.94 23.44
C SER A 345 13.95 29.34 24.02
N ILE A 346 13.12 29.45 25.05
CA ILE A 346 12.93 30.67 25.86
C ILE A 346 12.86 30.33 27.35
N ASP A 347 13.31 31.26 28.19
CA ASP A 347 13.17 31.14 29.65
C ASP A 347 11.69 31.21 30.09
N GLU A 348 11.33 30.46 31.13
CA GLU A 348 9.98 30.43 31.70
C GLU A 348 9.48 31.83 32.11
N SER A 349 10.39 32.67 32.62
CA SER A 349 10.11 34.07 33.00
C SER A 349 9.68 34.94 31.81
N LYS A 350 10.20 34.67 30.62
CA LYS A 350 9.83 35.35 29.37
C LYS A 350 8.60 34.73 28.72
N GLY A 351 8.30 33.47 29.00
CA GLY A 351 7.10 32.80 28.52
C GLY A 351 5.81 33.26 29.20
N LYS A 352 5.86 33.66 30.48
CA LYS A 352 4.72 34.13 31.30
C LYS A 352 3.47 33.23 31.22
N LEU A 353 3.67 31.92 31.08
CA LEU A 353 2.61 30.98 30.68
C LEU A 353 1.41 30.96 31.64
N LYS A 354 1.66 30.99 32.95
CA LYS A 354 0.60 30.94 33.97
C LYS A 354 -0.33 32.15 33.90
N ASP A 355 0.25 33.34 33.80
CA ASP A 355 -0.51 34.60 33.77
C ASP A 355 -1.31 34.71 32.47
N ARG A 356 -0.65 34.47 31.32
CA ARG A 356 -1.27 34.51 29.99
C ARG A 356 -2.40 33.49 29.85
N THR A 357 -2.19 32.26 30.33
CA THR A 357 -3.23 31.21 30.33
C THR A 357 -4.43 31.62 31.17
N THR A 358 -4.20 32.19 32.37
CA THR A 358 -5.26 32.64 33.27
C THR A 358 -6.06 33.80 32.66
N ALA A 359 -5.37 34.77 32.04
CA ALA A 359 -5.99 35.91 31.38
C ALA A 359 -6.88 35.48 30.20
N LEU A 360 -6.35 34.62 29.32
CA LEU A 360 -7.11 34.08 28.17
C LEU A 360 -8.33 33.29 28.63
N LYS A 361 -8.20 32.37 29.60
CA LYS A 361 -9.32 31.59 30.13
C LYS A 361 -10.40 32.51 30.72
N THR A 362 -10.01 33.52 31.48
CA THR A 362 -10.98 34.48 32.07
C THR A 362 -11.76 35.23 31.00
N ALA A 363 -11.10 35.66 29.93
CA ALA A 363 -11.75 36.33 28.81
C ALA A 363 -12.71 35.40 28.03
N LEU A 364 -12.28 34.16 27.75
CA LEU A 364 -13.11 33.16 27.07
C LEU A 364 -14.35 32.77 27.90
N GLU A 365 -14.21 32.63 29.22
CA GLU A 365 -15.32 32.34 30.14
C GLU A 365 -16.37 33.46 30.13
N ALA A 366 -15.93 34.72 30.08
CA ALA A 366 -16.83 35.86 29.99
C ALA A 366 -17.64 35.86 28.67
N LEU A 367 -17.00 35.52 27.53
CA LEU A 367 -17.71 35.40 26.24
C LEU A 367 -18.64 34.20 26.19
N ARG A 368 -18.27 33.07 26.80
CA ARG A 368 -19.10 31.86 26.89
C ARG A 368 -20.44 32.14 27.59
N GLY A 369 -20.45 33.03 28.58
CA GLY A 369 -21.67 33.44 29.29
C GLY A 369 -22.65 34.28 28.47
N GLN A 370 -22.26 34.79 27.29
CA GLN A 370 -23.09 35.67 26.45
C GLN A 370 -24.08 34.88 25.57
N THR A 371 -25.10 34.29 26.18
CA THR A 371 -26.09 33.43 25.49
C THR A 371 -26.89 34.13 24.38
N ASN A 372 -26.93 35.46 24.36
CA ASN A 372 -27.53 36.28 23.29
C ASN A 372 -26.69 36.30 22.00
N ARG A 373 -25.43 35.85 22.03
CA ARG A 373 -24.53 35.74 20.86
C ARG A 373 -24.05 34.29 20.70
N PRO A 374 -24.94 33.35 20.34
CA PRO A 374 -24.67 31.91 20.41
C PRO A 374 -23.45 31.45 19.59
N ASN A 375 -23.22 32.02 18.40
CA ASN A 375 -22.04 31.71 17.59
C ASN A 375 -20.73 32.11 18.31
N ASN A 376 -20.71 33.30 18.92
CA ASN A 376 -19.54 33.83 19.62
C ASN A 376 -19.27 33.08 20.93
N ALA A 377 -20.33 32.78 21.68
CA ALA A 377 -20.25 32.02 22.93
C ALA A 377 -19.75 30.59 22.67
N LEU A 378 -20.26 29.92 21.64
CA LEU A 378 -19.82 28.57 21.28
C LEU A 378 -18.39 28.56 20.72
N HIS A 379 -17.99 29.59 19.96
CA HIS A 379 -16.59 29.74 19.53
C HIS A 379 -15.66 29.90 20.74
N ALA A 380 -16.02 30.74 21.72
CA ALA A 380 -15.25 30.89 22.95
C ALA A 380 -15.15 29.58 23.76
N GLU A 381 -16.22 28.78 23.78
CA GLU A 381 -16.22 27.43 24.37
C GLU A 381 -15.24 26.48 23.67
N ALA A 382 -15.21 26.47 22.33
CA ALA A 382 -14.26 25.69 21.55
C ALA A 382 -12.80 26.11 21.80
N LEU A 383 -12.52 27.42 21.85
CA LEU A 383 -11.18 27.96 22.15
C LEU A 383 -10.74 27.62 23.58
N MET A 384 -11.67 27.60 24.53
CA MET A 384 -11.40 27.16 25.90
C MET A 384 -10.95 25.69 25.90
N LEU A 385 -11.66 24.82 25.19
CA LEU A 385 -11.29 23.42 25.05
C LEU A 385 -9.93 23.24 24.37
N MET A 386 -9.63 24.00 23.30
CA MET A 386 -8.30 24.00 22.66
C MET A 386 -7.18 24.41 23.63
N THR A 387 -7.45 25.42 24.46
CA THR A 387 -6.50 25.87 25.50
C THR A 387 -6.24 24.76 26.52
N LEU A 388 -7.29 24.01 26.91
CA LEU A 388 -7.16 22.87 27.83
C LEU A 388 -6.37 21.70 27.21
N VAL A 389 -6.57 21.41 25.91
CA VAL A 389 -5.76 20.42 25.18
C VAL A 389 -4.28 20.81 25.22
N SER A 390 -3.95 22.06 24.93
CA SER A 390 -2.55 22.55 24.97
C SER A 390 -1.94 22.49 26.38
N GLU A 391 -2.73 22.74 27.42
CA GLU A 391 -2.27 22.73 28.81
C GLU A 391 -2.03 21.30 29.33
N LYS A 392 -2.97 20.39 29.08
CA LYS A 392 -2.91 19.01 29.58
C LYS A 392 -2.11 18.06 28.68
N GLY A 393 -1.96 18.37 27.40
CA GLY A 393 -1.28 17.51 26.42
C GLY A 393 0.22 17.31 26.63
N VAL A 394 0.83 18.00 27.60
CA VAL A 394 2.25 17.87 27.96
C VAL A 394 2.47 16.86 29.11
N GLU A 395 1.40 16.40 29.78
CA GLU A 395 1.50 15.55 30.98
C GLU A 395 0.79 14.19 30.84
N HIS A 396 1.61 13.12 30.72
CA HIS A 396 1.35 11.72 31.11
C HIS A 396 0.47 10.81 30.21
N ARG A 397 0.55 9.49 30.50
CA ARG A 397 0.36 8.32 29.60
C ARG A 397 -1.05 7.72 29.51
N ASP A 398 -2.01 8.12 30.35
CA ASP A 398 -3.42 7.66 30.29
C ASP A 398 -4.26 8.79 29.70
N ASP A 399 -5.15 8.56 28.72
CA ASP A 399 -5.87 9.64 27.99
C ASP A 399 -6.58 10.62 28.95
N PRO A 400 -5.95 11.75 29.30
CA PRO A 400 -6.47 12.70 30.29
C PRO A 400 -7.42 13.72 29.64
N LEU A 401 -7.67 13.54 28.33
CA LEU A 401 -8.41 14.44 27.47
C LEU A 401 -9.77 13.86 27.06
N LYS A 402 -10.11 12.63 27.48
CA LYS A 402 -11.42 11.99 27.26
C LYS A 402 -12.61 12.93 27.46
N ASP A 403 -12.69 13.60 28.61
CA ASP A 403 -13.79 14.54 28.91
C ASP A 403 -13.80 15.76 27.97
N ILE A 404 -12.63 16.16 27.47
CA ILE A 404 -12.48 17.25 26.50
C ILE A 404 -12.98 16.80 25.13
N TRP A 405 -12.69 15.57 24.69
CA TRP A 405 -13.21 15.01 23.43
C TRP A 405 -14.74 14.93 23.45
N VAL A 406 -15.32 14.42 24.53
CA VAL A 406 -16.78 14.40 24.73
C VAL A 406 -17.36 15.81 24.68
N SER A 407 -16.70 16.79 25.29
CA SER A 407 -17.14 18.19 25.26
C SER A 407 -17.04 18.80 23.86
N PHE A 408 -16.00 18.49 23.09
CA PHE A 408 -15.92 18.90 21.68
C PHE A 408 -17.03 18.25 20.84
N THR A 409 -17.41 17.00 21.11
CA THR A 409 -18.53 16.35 20.41
C THR A 409 -19.84 17.10 20.65
N ASP A 410 -20.09 17.56 21.88
CA ASP A 410 -21.23 18.43 22.19
C ASP A 410 -21.15 19.78 21.44
N VAL A 411 -19.98 20.43 21.43
CA VAL A 411 -19.76 21.69 20.70
C VAL A 411 -20.07 21.54 19.20
N ILE A 412 -19.55 20.49 18.57
CA ILE A 412 -19.79 20.20 17.15
C ILE A 412 -21.28 19.95 16.87
N ASN A 413 -21.98 19.24 17.76
CA ASN A 413 -23.42 19.03 17.62
C ASN A 413 -24.24 20.32 17.81
N ARG A 414 -23.89 21.15 18.79
CA ARG A 414 -24.55 22.45 19.05
C ARG A 414 -24.24 23.50 17.98
N ALA A 415 -23.15 23.33 17.22
CA ALA A 415 -22.83 24.20 16.09
C ALA A 415 -23.81 24.04 14.90
N LYS A 416 -24.64 22.98 14.88
CA LYS A 416 -25.67 22.78 13.85
C LYS A 416 -26.64 23.97 13.83
N GLY A 417 -26.78 24.59 12.66
CA GLY A 417 -27.62 25.80 12.47
C GLY A 417 -26.94 27.12 12.83
N LEU A 418 -25.71 27.11 13.36
CA LEU A 418 -24.92 28.31 13.65
C LEU A 418 -24.00 28.64 12.45
N GLY A 419 -24.45 29.54 11.58
CA GLY A 419 -23.80 29.83 10.30
C GLY A 419 -22.46 30.58 10.38
N THR A 420 -22.21 31.34 11.46
CA THR A 420 -20.98 32.15 11.62
C THR A 420 -19.97 31.52 12.59
N PHE A 421 -20.28 30.36 13.16
CA PHE A 421 -19.32 29.59 13.96
C PHE A 421 -18.21 29.06 13.04
N PRO A 422 -16.92 29.20 13.41
CA PRO A 422 -15.77 28.83 12.58
C PRO A 422 -15.52 27.33 12.60
N PHE A 423 -16.49 26.58 12.09
CA PHE A 423 -16.52 25.12 12.11
C PHE A 423 -15.30 24.50 11.44
N GLU A 424 -14.95 24.94 10.22
CA GLU A 424 -13.83 24.38 9.44
C GLU A 424 -12.49 24.53 10.15
N SER A 425 -12.20 25.72 10.70
CA SER A 425 -10.98 25.98 11.47
C SER A 425 -10.84 25.01 12.66
N ILE A 426 -11.94 24.82 13.41
CA ILE A 426 -11.94 23.93 14.58
C ILE A 426 -11.81 22.46 14.15
N ALA A 427 -12.54 22.04 13.11
CA ALA A 427 -12.48 20.69 12.56
C ALA A 427 -11.08 20.36 12.02
N ASP A 428 -10.45 21.28 11.30
CA ASP A 428 -9.08 21.12 10.78
C ASP A 428 -8.07 21.00 11.90
N ALA A 429 -8.15 21.85 12.92
CA ALA A 429 -7.26 21.79 14.07
C ALA A 429 -7.41 20.45 14.84
N LEU A 430 -8.64 20.00 15.09
CA LEU A 430 -8.90 18.69 15.71
C LEU A 430 -8.38 17.54 14.85
N THR A 431 -8.53 17.63 13.52
CA THR A 431 -8.01 16.61 12.59
C THR A 431 -6.48 16.49 12.68
N GLN A 432 -5.78 17.62 12.79
CA GLN A 432 -4.32 17.63 12.95
C GLN A 432 -3.90 17.06 14.31
N ILE A 433 -4.61 17.39 15.38
CA ILE A 433 -4.38 16.82 16.72
C ILE A 433 -4.53 15.29 16.70
N GLY A 434 -5.42 14.76 15.87
CA GLY A 434 -5.62 13.32 15.67
C GLY A 434 -4.36 12.54 15.28
N GLU A 435 -3.35 13.17 14.65
CA GLU A 435 -2.08 12.53 14.31
C GLU A 435 -1.32 12.02 15.57
N PHE A 436 -1.56 12.68 16.71
CA PHE A 436 -0.95 12.36 17.98
C PHE A 436 -1.85 11.47 18.86
N ILE A 437 -3.13 11.35 18.51
CA ILE A 437 -4.14 10.58 19.26
C ILE A 437 -4.54 9.36 18.44
N ALA A 438 -3.81 8.27 18.66
CA ALA A 438 -4.02 7.02 17.94
C ALA A 438 -5.14 6.17 18.55
N ASP A 439 -5.22 6.11 19.88
CA ASP A 439 -5.95 5.08 20.63
C ASP A 439 -6.89 5.75 21.65
N SER A 440 -8.05 6.23 21.16
CA SER A 440 -9.07 6.92 21.96
C SER A 440 -10.43 6.83 21.26
N ASP A 441 -11.34 6.04 21.82
CA ASP A 441 -12.70 5.83 21.29
C ASP A 441 -13.52 7.13 21.32
N GLU A 442 -13.32 7.96 22.35
CA GLU A 442 -14.02 9.24 22.45
C GLU A 442 -13.54 10.24 21.40
N PHE A 443 -12.25 10.23 21.08
CA PHE A 443 -11.72 11.05 19.99
C PHE A 443 -12.21 10.54 18.63
N ASP A 444 -12.28 9.23 18.41
CA ASP A 444 -12.83 8.67 17.17
C ASP A 444 -14.31 9.02 17.02
N THR A 445 -15.09 8.99 18.10
CA THR A 445 -16.49 9.45 18.11
C THR A 445 -16.61 10.94 17.75
N LEU A 446 -15.72 11.78 18.29
CA LEU A 446 -15.63 13.19 17.91
C LEU A 446 -15.31 13.34 16.42
N PHE A 447 -14.34 12.58 15.91
CA PHE A 447 -13.94 12.61 14.51
C PHE A 447 -15.09 12.21 13.58
N GLU A 448 -15.85 11.17 13.91
CA GLU A 448 -17.06 10.79 13.17
C GLU A 448 -18.10 11.91 13.16
N THR A 449 -18.31 12.56 14.32
CA THR A 449 -19.25 13.68 14.42
C THR A 449 -18.80 14.87 13.55
N ILE A 450 -17.49 15.13 13.48
CA ILE A 450 -16.91 16.16 12.61
C ILE A 450 -17.15 15.82 11.14
N THR A 451 -16.87 14.59 10.71
CA THR A 451 -17.01 14.22 9.29
C THR A 451 -18.47 14.14 8.85
N ASP A 452 -19.38 13.68 9.70
CA ASP A 452 -20.82 13.71 9.44
C ASP A 452 -21.35 15.16 9.33
N ALA A 453 -20.85 16.07 10.18
CA ALA A 453 -21.18 17.48 10.09
C ALA A 453 -20.57 18.15 8.83
N LEU A 454 -19.34 17.81 8.44
CA LEU A 454 -18.71 18.28 7.19
C LEU A 454 -19.50 17.84 5.96
N ALA A 455 -19.95 16.59 5.92
CA ALA A 455 -20.72 16.04 4.80
C ALA A 455 -22.00 16.85 4.52
N THR A 456 -22.62 17.38 5.59
CA THR A 456 -23.82 18.22 5.49
C THR A 456 -23.51 19.69 5.19
N ARG A 457 -22.39 20.22 5.71
CA ARG A 457 -22.06 21.65 5.65
C ARG A 457 -21.29 22.06 4.40
N SER A 458 -20.44 21.19 3.88
CA SER A 458 -19.57 21.46 2.73
C SER A 458 -19.83 20.45 1.62
N SER A 459 -19.29 19.23 1.74
CA SER A 459 -19.53 18.15 0.79
C SER A 459 -19.19 16.79 1.38
N GLU A 460 -19.78 15.74 0.80
CA GLU A 460 -19.43 14.35 1.10
C GLU A 460 -17.95 14.05 0.79
N GLY A 461 -17.36 14.69 -0.24
CA GLY A 461 -15.95 14.52 -0.58
C GLY A 461 -14.99 15.06 0.46
N GLU A 462 -15.25 16.23 1.03
CA GLU A 462 -14.41 16.76 2.12
C GLU A 462 -14.48 15.89 3.38
N ALA A 463 -15.68 15.43 3.74
CA ALA A 463 -15.85 14.47 4.83
C ALA A 463 -15.06 13.18 4.57
N ALA A 464 -15.09 12.69 3.33
CA ALA A 464 -14.34 11.52 2.95
C ALA A 464 -12.82 11.73 3.01
N ALA A 465 -12.31 12.86 2.54
CA ALA A 465 -10.89 13.19 2.61
C ALA A 465 -10.38 13.19 4.07
N LYS A 466 -11.18 13.69 5.02
CA LYS A 466 -10.89 13.60 6.45
C LYS A 466 -10.91 12.16 6.97
N ASN A 467 -11.87 11.34 6.54
CA ASN A 467 -11.90 9.90 6.88
C ASN A 467 -10.65 9.17 6.35
N VAL A 468 -10.20 9.46 5.12
CA VAL A 468 -8.96 8.93 4.55
C VAL A 468 -7.75 9.37 5.38
N GLN A 469 -7.69 10.65 5.76
CA GLN A 469 -6.62 11.16 6.62
C GLN A 469 -6.58 10.42 7.97
N ARG A 470 -7.73 10.20 8.61
CA ARG A 470 -7.81 9.45 9.87
C ARG A 470 -7.39 7.99 9.69
N ALA A 471 -7.78 7.36 8.59
CA ALA A 471 -7.39 5.99 8.27
C ALA A 471 -5.87 5.85 8.16
N TYR A 472 -5.19 6.78 7.47
CA TYR A 472 -3.72 6.80 7.40
C TYR A 472 -3.07 7.08 8.76
N GLN A 473 -3.63 7.95 9.60
CA GLN A 473 -3.14 8.17 10.96
C GLN A 473 -3.18 6.88 11.78
N LYS A 474 -4.29 6.13 11.73
CA LYS A 474 -4.45 4.83 12.40
C LYS A 474 -3.47 3.79 11.87
N LEU A 475 -3.34 3.69 10.55
CA LEU A 475 -2.41 2.76 9.89
C LEU A 475 -0.95 3.03 10.28
N ALA A 476 -0.53 4.30 10.30
CA ALA A 476 0.82 4.71 10.70
C ALA A 476 1.15 4.39 12.17
N LYS A 477 0.13 4.21 13.02
CA LYS A 477 0.26 3.86 14.45
C LYS A 477 0.13 2.37 14.71
N GLY A 478 0.01 1.54 13.67
CA GLY A 478 -0.13 0.10 13.79
C GLY A 478 -1.53 -0.35 14.22
N LEU A 479 -2.57 0.44 13.91
CA LEU A 479 -3.98 0.11 14.16
C LEU A 479 -4.71 -0.18 12.83
N PRO A 480 -4.42 -1.31 12.15
CA PRO A 480 -4.90 -1.57 10.80
C PRO A 480 -6.41 -1.89 10.74
N TYR A 481 -7.00 -2.50 11.78
CA TYR A 481 -8.45 -2.76 11.83
C TYR A 481 -9.27 -1.46 11.87
N ASP A 482 -8.86 -0.50 12.70
CA ASP A 482 -9.45 0.86 12.70
C ASP A 482 -9.28 1.53 11.34
N ALA A 483 -8.09 1.42 10.73
CA ALA A 483 -7.85 1.98 9.41
C ALA A 483 -8.83 1.41 8.36
N ILE A 484 -9.10 0.10 8.39
CA ILE A 484 -10.10 -0.56 7.51
C ILE A 484 -11.49 0.05 7.72
N ARG A 485 -11.92 0.28 8.97
CA ARG A 485 -13.20 0.94 9.29
C ARG A 485 -13.27 2.35 8.69
N TRP A 486 -12.23 3.16 8.89
CA TRP A 486 -12.18 4.53 8.38
C TRP A 486 -12.12 4.61 6.85
N PHE A 487 -11.34 3.75 6.19
CA PHE A 487 -11.35 3.65 4.73
C PHE A 487 -12.71 3.19 4.20
N GLY A 488 -13.37 2.25 4.87
CA GLY A 488 -14.72 1.80 4.53
C GLY A 488 -15.75 2.96 4.53
N ARG A 489 -15.70 3.81 5.57
CA ARG A 489 -16.52 5.04 5.64
C ARG A 489 -16.19 6.02 4.51
N ALA A 490 -14.91 6.24 4.22
CA ALA A 490 -14.47 7.15 3.16
C ALA A 490 -14.94 6.70 1.77
N VAL A 491 -14.69 5.44 1.41
CA VAL A 491 -15.07 4.84 0.12
C VAL A 491 -16.55 5.03 -0.18
N ALA A 492 -17.42 4.86 0.82
CA ALA A 492 -18.87 5.04 0.66
C ALA A 492 -19.27 6.46 0.23
N LEU A 493 -18.47 7.46 0.57
CA LEU A 493 -18.71 8.86 0.22
C LEU A 493 -18.04 9.26 -1.11
N LEU A 494 -17.01 8.50 -1.54
CA LEU A 494 -16.15 8.84 -2.69
C LEU A 494 -16.58 8.23 -4.03
N ILE A 495 -17.55 7.32 -4.08
CA ILE A 495 -17.99 6.68 -5.35
C ILE A 495 -18.81 7.66 -6.18
N LYS A 496 -18.12 8.61 -6.82
CA LYS A 496 -18.61 9.63 -7.73
C LYS A 496 -17.49 10.01 -8.70
N GLU A 497 -17.83 10.51 -9.88
CA GLU A 497 -16.84 10.87 -10.90
C GLU A 497 -15.93 12.02 -10.42
N GLU A 498 -16.47 12.97 -9.66
CA GLU A 498 -15.76 14.16 -9.19
C GLU A 498 -14.68 13.87 -8.15
N TYR A 499 -14.70 12.67 -7.52
CA TYR A 499 -13.79 12.27 -6.45
C TYR A 499 -12.94 11.06 -6.82
N GLU A 500 -12.73 10.80 -8.12
CA GLU A 500 -12.00 9.63 -8.63
C GLU A 500 -10.58 9.50 -8.01
N ASP A 501 -9.84 10.60 -7.91
CA ASP A 501 -8.49 10.60 -7.33
C ASP A 501 -8.46 10.29 -5.83
N ASP A 502 -9.39 10.87 -5.08
CA ASP A 502 -9.54 10.64 -3.65
C ASP A 502 -9.99 9.20 -3.37
N LEU A 503 -10.88 8.66 -4.23
CA LEU A 503 -11.30 7.27 -4.19
C LEU A 503 -10.10 6.34 -4.39
N ILE A 504 -9.29 6.58 -5.42
CA ILE A 504 -8.09 5.76 -5.70
C ILE A 504 -7.12 5.79 -4.51
N ASN A 505 -6.92 6.97 -3.90
CA ASN A 505 -6.10 7.08 -2.69
C ASN A 505 -6.66 6.24 -1.53
N ALA A 506 -7.98 6.32 -1.27
CA ALA A 506 -8.64 5.50 -0.26
C ALA A 506 -8.53 4.00 -0.53
N LEU A 507 -8.63 3.58 -1.81
CA LEU A 507 -8.52 2.18 -2.21
C LEU A 507 -7.12 1.61 -1.97
N ILE A 508 -6.09 2.38 -2.32
CA ILE A 508 -4.70 1.99 -2.09
C ILE A 508 -4.40 1.94 -0.58
N GLY A 509 -4.86 2.92 0.19
CA GLY A 509 -4.73 2.91 1.65
C GLY A 509 -5.40 1.69 2.30
N ALA A 510 -6.64 1.38 1.91
CA ALA A 510 -7.35 0.18 2.37
C ALA A 510 -6.63 -1.11 1.98
N SER A 511 -6.04 -1.16 0.78
CA SER A 511 -5.25 -2.30 0.32
C SER A 511 -4.07 -2.60 1.25
N PHE A 512 -3.35 -1.58 1.72
CA PHE A 512 -2.29 -1.76 2.72
C PHE A 512 -2.83 -2.25 4.06
N ALA A 513 -3.96 -1.69 4.53
CA ALA A 513 -4.54 -2.08 5.82
C ALA A 513 -5.01 -3.54 5.83
N PHE A 514 -5.64 -4.03 4.76
CA PHE A 514 -6.01 -5.44 4.60
C PHE A 514 -4.80 -6.38 4.56
N GLU A 515 -3.72 -5.98 3.90
CA GLU A 515 -2.49 -6.79 3.89
C GLU A 515 -1.88 -6.92 5.29
N GLU A 516 -1.86 -5.84 6.07
CA GLU A 516 -1.32 -5.86 7.43
C GLU A 516 -2.07 -6.83 8.36
N VAL A 517 -3.38 -6.98 8.20
CA VAL A 517 -4.18 -7.95 8.98
C VAL A 517 -4.17 -9.37 8.41
N GLY A 518 -3.46 -9.60 7.30
CA GLY A 518 -3.31 -10.92 6.68
C GLY A 518 -4.50 -11.32 5.80
N LEU A 519 -5.13 -10.36 5.12
CA LEU A 519 -6.27 -10.55 4.21
C LEU A 519 -5.89 -10.15 2.77
N PRO A 520 -5.17 -11.03 2.04
CA PRO A 520 -4.55 -10.68 0.76
C PRO A 520 -5.55 -10.55 -0.40
N TRP A 521 -6.70 -11.23 -0.38
CA TRP A 521 -7.70 -11.13 -1.45
C TRP A 521 -8.49 -9.82 -1.37
N ALA A 522 -8.84 -9.35 -0.17
CA ALA A 522 -9.41 -8.02 0.02
C ALA A 522 -8.41 -6.93 -0.38
N ALA A 523 -7.15 -7.07 0.05
CA ALA A 523 -6.08 -6.15 -0.33
C ALA A 523 -5.92 -6.07 -1.86
N ARG A 524 -5.91 -7.22 -2.53
CA ARG A 524 -5.80 -7.34 -3.98
C ARG A 524 -7.02 -6.75 -4.69
N ASN A 525 -8.24 -7.04 -4.26
CA ASN A 525 -9.44 -6.53 -4.94
C ASN A 525 -9.55 -5.01 -4.86
N TYR A 526 -9.13 -4.41 -3.74
CA TYR A 526 -9.04 -2.95 -3.62
C TYR A 526 -7.96 -2.34 -4.50
N ALA A 527 -6.79 -2.99 -4.62
CA ALA A 527 -5.75 -2.56 -5.55
C ALA A 527 -6.19 -2.69 -7.02
N LEU A 528 -6.84 -3.80 -7.39
CA LEU A 528 -7.41 -4.01 -8.71
C LEU A 528 -8.50 -2.97 -9.02
N ALA A 529 -9.34 -2.63 -8.06
CA ALA A 529 -10.35 -1.59 -8.23
C ALA A 529 -9.71 -0.23 -8.56
N ALA A 530 -8.63 0.14 -7.87
CA ALA A 530 -7.87 1.34 -8.18
C ALA A 530 -7.29 1.30 -9.61
N VAL A 531 -6.74 0.15 -10.04
CA VAL A 531 -6.24 -0.04 -11.41
C VAL A 531 -7.37 0.08 -12.44
N SER A 532 -8.52 -0.57 -12.22
CA SER A 532 -9.67 -0.52 -13.13
C SER A 532 -10.19 0.91 -13.31
N GLN A 533 -10.24 1.73 -12.25
CA GLN A 533 -10.60 3.16 -12.38
C GLN A 533 -9.61 3.92 -13.27
N GLU A 534 -8.31 3.77 -13.02
CA GLU A 534 -7.26 4.40 -13.83
C GLU A 534 -7.31 3.98 -15.31
N PHE A 535 -7.57 2.69 -15.58
CA PHE A 535 -7.70 2.17 -16.95
C PHE A 535 -8.98 2.64 -17.64
N SER A 536 -10.07 2.80 -16.89
CA SER A 536 -11.29 3.43 -17.39
C SER A 536 -11.06 4.89 -17.77
N ALA A 537 -10.34 5.66 -16.94
CA ALA A 537 -9.91 7.03 -17.28
C ALA A 537 -8.99 7.06 -18.51
N PHE A 538 -8.03 6.14 -18.60
CA PHE A 538 -7.18 6.00 -19.78
C PHE A 538 -8.00 5.71 -21.04
N SER A 539 -8.98 4.82 -20.97
CA SER A 539 -9.86 4.48 -22.09
C SER A 539 -10.73 5.67 -22.51
N ARG A 540 -11.12 6.53 -21.57
CA ARG A 540 -11.88 7.78 -21.83
C ARG A 540 -11.03 8.88 -22.49
N TYR A 541 -9.82 9.13 -21.98
CA TYR A 541 -9.02 10.31 -22.36
C TYR A 541 -7.80 10.01 -23.26
N GLY A 542 -7.39 8.74 -23.40
CA GLY A 542 -6.30 8.31 -24.27
C GLY A 542 -4.89 8.70 -23.82
N SER A 543 -4.68 8.98 -22.54
CA SER A 543 -3.39 9.48 -22.01
C SER A 543 -2.73 8.50 -21.04
N ILE A 544 -1.65 7.84 -21.49
CA ILE A 544 -0.81 6.97 -20.62
C ILE A 544 -0.19 7.79 -19.47
N GLY A 545 0.00 9.10 -19.67
CA GLY A 545 0.50 10.00 -18.64
C GLY A 545 -0.44 10.19 -17.46
N ALA A 546 -1.73 9.84 -17.58
CA ALA A 546 -2.69 9.89 -16.49
C ALA A 546 -2.56 8.70 -15.53
N LEU A 547 -2.05 7.56 -16.02
CA LEU A 547 -1.94 6.32 -15.23
C LEU A 547 -0.90 6.47 -14.12
N ARG A 548 -1.28 6.29 -12.85
CA ARG A 548 -0.32 6.30 -11.75
C ARG A 548 0.46 4.99 -11.66
N ALA A 549 1.76 5.03 -11.96
CA ALA A 549 2.65 3.86 -11.82
C ALA A 549 2.68 3.26 -10.40
N SER A 550 2.46 4.08 -9.36
CA SER A 550 2.39 3.60 -7.96
C SER A 550 1.16 2.73 -7.68
N VAL A 551 0.05 2.94 -8.39
CA VAL A 551 -1.16 2.10 -8.29
C VAL A 551 -0.87 0.71 -8.87
N LEU A 552 -0.16 0.65 -10.00
CA LEU A 552 0.32 -0.59 -10.60
C LEU A 552 1.35 -1.31 -9.73
N SER A 553 2.27 -0.58 -9.08
CA SER A 553 3.20 -1.18 -8.10
C SER A 553 2.43 -1.89 -6.97
N ARG A 554 1.36 -1.25 -6.46
CA ARG A 554 0.54 -1.86 -5.41
C ARG A 554 -0.16 -3.12 -5.91
N TYR A 555 -0.70 -3.10 -7.12
CA TYR A 555 -1.30 -4.29 -7.74
C TYR A 555 -0.27 -5.42 -7.89
N PHE A 556 0.92 -5.12 -8.42
CA PHE A 556 2.03 -6.08 -8.50
C PHE A 556 2.36 -6.69 -7.13
N ASP A 557 2.48 -5.88 -6.08
CA ASP A 557 2.78 -6.36 -4.73
C ASP A 557 1.70 -7.31 -4.20
N THR A 558 0.42 -7.03 -4.47
CA THR A 558 -0.68 -7.92 -4.05
C THR A 558 -0.69 -9.25 -4.82
N GLU A 559 -0.43 -9.23 -6.13
CA GLU A 559 -0.29 -10.44 -6.94
C GLU A 559 0.93 -11.27 -6.52
N PHE A 560 2.03 -10.58 -6.20
CA PHE A 560 3.25 -11.18 -5.67
C PHE A 560 3.01 -11.88 -4.33
N LYS A 561 2.27 -11.24 -3.42
CA LYS A 561 1.93 -11.82 -2.12
C LYS A 561 1.07 -13.09 -2.23
N LEU A 562 0.26 -13.19 -3.29
CA LEU A 562 -0.53 -14.37 -3.63
C LEU A 562 0.28 -15.43 -4.41
N GLY A 563 1.43 -15.07 -4.98
CA GLY A 563 2.35 -15.98 -5.67
C GLY A 563 1.94 -16.36 -7.10
N ARG A 564 1.01 -15.62 -7.71
CA ARG A 564 0.38 -15.99 -8.98
C ARG A 564 1.21 -15.53 -10.18
N VAL A 565 2.08 -16.41 -10.67
CA VAL A 565 3.14 -16.03 -11.63
C VAL A 565 2.60 -15.37 -12.90
N PRO A 566 1.56 -15.88 -13.59
CA PRO A 566 1.04 -15.21 -14.79
C PRO A 566 0.57 -13.77 -14.53
N GLN A 567 -0.12 -13.54 -13.41
CA GLN A 567 -0.63 -12.24 -13.00
C GLN A 567 0.50 -11.30 -12.57
N ILE A 568 1.53 -11.81 -11.90
CA ILE A 568 2.74 -11.07 -11.53
C ILE A 568 3.46 -10.55 -12.78
N LEU A 569 3.65 -11.40 -13.79
CA LEU A 569 4.29 -11.00 -15.05
C LEU A 569 3.46 -9.95 -15.78
N SER A 570 2.13 -10.11 -15.83
CA SER A 570 1.23 -9.12 -16.42
C SER A 570 1.28 -7.77 -15.68
N ALA A 571 1.25 -7.77 -14.35
CA ALA A 571 1.34 -6.55 -13.55
C ALA A 571 2.70 -5.85 -13.75
N HIS A 572 3.80 -6.62 -13.82
CA HIS A 572 5.12 -6.09 -14.11
C HIS A 572 5.18 -5.43 -15.49
N GLU A 573 4.72 -6.11 -16.54
CA GLU A 573 4.72 -5.57 -17.90
C GLU A 573 3.94 -4.24 -17.97
N LEU A 574 2.73 -4.21 -17.45
CA LEU A 574 1.88 -3.02 -17.43
C LEU A 574 2.57 -1.84 -16.72
N GLU A 575 3.18 -2.09 -15.57
CA GLU A 575 3.91 -1.05 -14.85
C GLU A 575 5.13 -0.56 -15.63
N MET A 576 5.89 -1.46 -16.26
CA MET A 576 7.05 -1.09 -17.07
C MET A 576 6.64 -0.25 -18.28
N ILE A 577 5.54 -0.58 -18.95
CA ILE A 577 5.00 0.22 -20.07
C ILE A 577 4.70 1.65 -19.60
N VAL A 578 3.95 1.79 -18.50
CA VAL A 578 3.57 3.11 -17.95
C VAL A 578 4.80 3.91 -17.52
N ARG A 579 5.71 3.30 -16.76
CA ARG A 579 6.92 3.99 -16.29
C ARG A 579 7.85 4.40 -17.42
N ASN A 580 8.04 3.55 -18.42
CA ASN A 580 8.83 3.89 -19.61
C ASN A 580 8.22 5.08 -20.36
N ALA A 581 6.90 5.10 -20.53
CA ALA A 581 6.20 6.23 -21.16
C ALA A 581 6.32 7.55 -20.36
N GLN A 582 6.47 7.45 -19.03
CA GLN A 582 6.57 8.59 -18.11
C GLN A 582 8.00 9.04 -17.81
N ALA A 583 9.03 8.26 -18.16
CA ALA A 583 10.43 8.55 -17.84
C ALA A 583 11.04 9.66 -18.71
N ARG A 584 10.71 10.93 -18.39
CA ARG A 584 11.17 12.14 -19.11
C ARG A 584 12.47 12.72 -18.56
N THR A 585 12.81 12.43 -17.32
CA THR A 585 14.01 12.94 -16.62
C THR A 585 14.92 11.80 -16.17
N ASP A 586 16.21 12.09 -15.95
CA ASP A 586 17.17 11.10 -15.43
C ASP A 586 16.81 10.62 -14.02
N GLY A 587 16.06 11.42 -13.25
CA GLY A 587 15.49 10.99 -11.97
C GLY A 587 14.43 9.89 -12.15
N GLN A 588 13.52 10.07 -13.10
CA GLN A 588 12.47 9.08 -13.40
C GLN A 588 13.03 7.81 -14.04
N ARG A 589 14.05 7.92 -14.89
CA ARG A 589 14.76 6.74 -15.45
C ARG A 589 15.44 5.92 -14.35
N ARG A 590 16.15 6.57 -13.43
CA ARG A 590 16.73 5.89 -12.26
C ARG A 590 15.67 5.24 -11.37
N LEU A 591 14.50 5.85 -11.23
CA LEU A 591 13.39 5.24 -10.49
C LEU A 591 12.82 4.02 -11.22
N LEU A 592 12.66 4.09 -12.54
CA LEU A 592 12.28 2.94 -13.38
C LEU A 592 13.27 1.79 -13.18
N ASP A 593 14.57 2.04 -13.34
CA ASP A 593 15.62 1.02 -13.17
C ASP A 593 15.55 0.37 -11.78
N LYS A 594 15.38 1.18 -10.73
CA LYS A 594 15.26 0.70 -9.35
C LYS A 594 14.02 -0.18 -9.14
N VAL A 595 12.88 0.19 -9.72
CA VAL A 595 11.64 -0.61 -9.61
C VAL A 595 11.78 -1.91 -10.39
N GLN A 596 12.33 -1.85 -11.60
CA GLN A 596 12.60 -3.02 -12.41
C GLN A 596 13.55 -4.00 -11.69
N GLU A 597 14.64 -3.50 -11.10
CA GLU A 597 15.55 -4.30 -10.28
C GLU A 597 14.81 -4.95 -9.10
N ALA A 598 13.96 -4.21 -8.39
CA ALA A 598 13.17 -4.74 -7.30
C ALA A 598 12.21 -5.86 -7.75
N HIS A 599 11.52 -5.70 -8.88
CA HIS A 599 10.63 -6.72 -9.45
C HIS A 599 11.42 -7.97 -9.83
N MET A 600 12.53 -7.77 -10.54
CA MET A 600 13.43 -8.84 -10.98
C MET A 600 13.97 -9.65 -9.80
N MET A 601 14.36 -9.01 -8.70
CA MET A 601 14.80 -9.70 -7.49
C MET A 601 13.66 -10.44 -6.80
N LYS A 602 12.48 -9.83 -6.66
CA LYS A 602 11.28 -10.47 -6.07
C LYS A 602 10.90 -11.73 -6.84
N ILE A 603 10.78 -11.63 -8.17
CA ILE A 603 10.40 -12.76 -9.04
C ILE A 603 11.49 -13.85 -9.03
N ALA A 604 12.77 -13.49 -9.04
CA ALA A 604 13.86 -14.46 -8.92
C ALA A 604 13.74 -15.29 -7.64
N VAL A 605 13.55 -14.62 -6.49
CA VAL A 605 13.40 -15.27 -5.19
C VAL A 605 12.15 -16.16 -5.14
N LEU A 606 11.04 -15.73 -5.76
CA LEU A 606 9.82 -16.54 -5.88
C LEU A 606 10.08 -17.80 -6.73
N LEU A 607 10.71 -17.66 -7.89
CA LEU A 607 10.98 -18.79 -8.80
C LEU A 607 11.97 -19.81 -8.20
N LEU A 608 12.91 -19.39 -7.35
CA LEU A 608 13.82 -20.30 -6.62
C LEU A 608 13.09 -21.27 -5.68
N GLN A 609 11.81 -21.00 -5.36
CA GLN A 609 10.95 -21.85 -4.55
C GLN A 609 10.12 -22.83 -5.39
N THR A 610 10.27 -22.83 -6.72
CA THR A 610 9.52 -23.73 -7.61
C THR A 610 9.84 -25.20 -7.32
N PRO A 611 8.83 -26.05 -7.08
CA PRO A 611 9.03 -27.49 -6.89
C PRO A 611 9.68 -28.17 -8.10
N LEU A 612 10.54 -29.17 -7.86
CA LEU A 612 11.26 -29.91 -8.91
C LEU A 612 10.32 -30.52 -9.97
N ASN A 613 9.16 -31.03 -9.55
CA ASN A 613 8.16 -31.66 -10.43
C ASN A 613 7.44 -30.67 -11.35
N GLU A 614 7.56 -29.36 -11.10
CA GLU A 614 6.97 -28.30 -11.92
C GLU A 614 7.98 -27.68 -12.90
N LEU A 615 9.29 -27.85 -12.68
CA LEU A 615 10.34 -27.21 -13.51
C LEU A 615 10.27 -27.58 -14.98
N SER A 616 9.93 -28.83 -15.29
CA SER A 616 9.80 -29.29 -16.67
C SER A 616 8.67 -28.59 -17.43
N LYS A 617 7.63 -28.13 -16.73
CA LYS A 617 6.48 -27.45 -17.33
C LYS A 617 6.78 -25.99 -17.68
N ILE A 618 7.82 -25.40 -17.09
CA ILE A 618 8.25 -24.01 -17.32
C ILE A 618 9.63 -23.93 -17.97
N ALA A 619 10.07 -25.00 -18.64
CA ALA A 619 11.38 -25.12 -19.26
C ALA A 619 11.65 -24.10 -20.40
N GLN A 620 10.62 -23.47 -20.95
CA GLN A 620 10.69 -22.44 -21.99
C GLN A 620 10.60 -21.01 -21.43
N LEU A 621 10.18 -20.84 -20.18
CA LEU A 621 10.01 -19.54 -19.52
C LEU A 621 11.29 -18.67 -19.45
N PRO A 622 12.53 -19.21 -19.38
CA PRO A 622 13.73 -18.38 -19.26
C PRO A 622 13.88 -17.29 -20.34
N ASP A 623 13.54 -17.58 -21.60
CA ASP A 623 13.68 -16.61 -22.69
C ASP A 623 12.59 -15.52 -22.62
N ALA A 624 11.38 -15.86 -22.15
CA ALA A 624 10.33 -14.90 -21.87
C ALA A 624 10.71 -13.92 -20.75
N LEU A 625 11.38 -14.41 -19.68
CA LEU A 625 11.89 -13.56 -18.60
C LEU A 625 12.95 -12.56 -19.11
N GLU A 626 13.79 -12.96 -20.07
CA GLU A 626 14.74 -12.04 -20.71
C GLU A 626 14.02 -10.94 -21.50
N ARG A 627 12.99 -11.30 -22.28
CA ARG A 627 12.20 -10.32 -23.06
C ARG A 627 11.46 -9.32 -22.17
N LEU A 628 11.00 -9.75 -21.00
CA LEU A 628 10.42 -8.89 -19.96
C LEU A 628 11.47 -8.09 -19.20
N ALA A 629 12.75 -8.18 -19.59
CA ALA A 629 13.87 -7.52 -18.94
C ALA A 629 13.99 -7.86 -17.44
N LEU A 630 13.87 -9.17 -17.15
CA LEU A 630 14.04 -9.79 -15.84
C LEU A 630 15.25 -10.76 -15.80
N PRO A 631 16.48 -10.31 -16.16
CA PRO A 631 17.62 -11.22 -16.34
C PRO A 631 17.98 -12.03 -15.08
N MET A 632 17.92 -11.45 -13.88
CA MET A 632 18.20 -12.22 -12.65
C MET A 632 17.12 -13.27 -12.35
N SER A 633 15.86 -13.05 -12.75
CA SER A 633 14.83 -14.09 -12.67
C SER A 633 15.12 -15.25 -13.63
N ARG A 634 15.56 -14.94 -14.85
CA ARG A 634 16.06 -15.94 -15.81
C ARG A 634 17.24 -16.72 -15.23
N THR A 635 18.24 -16.02 -14.68
CA THR A 635 19.44 -16.64 -14.07
C THR A 635 19.06 -17.57 -12.94
N ALA A 636 18.19 -17.13 -12.04
CA ALA A 636 17.69 -17.94 -10.93
C ALA A 636 16.99 -19.21 -11.40
N LEU A 637 16.10 -19.11 -12.42
CA LEU A 637 15.39 -20.25 -12.96
C LEU A 637 16.31 -21.25 -13.69
N LEU A 638 17.24 -20.75 -14.52
CA LEU A 638 18.23 -21.60 -15.20
C LEU A 638 19.16 -22.31 -14.21
N TYR A 639 19.60 -21.60 -13.17
CA TYR A 639 20.35 -22.19 -12.08
C TYR A 639 19.52 -23.25 -11.34
N LEU A 640 18.24 -22.98 -11.07
CA LEU A 640 17.33 -23.93 -10.44
C LEU A 640 17.17 -25.22 -11.25
N MET A 641 17.18 -25.12 -12.58
CA MET A 641 17.16 -26.27 -13.51
C MET A 641 18.50 -27.02 -13.61
N GLY A 642 19.58 -26.48 -13.05
CA GLY A 642 20.94 -27.06 -13.09
C GLY A 642 21.79 -26.63 -14.28
N ASN A 643 21.43 -25.53 -14.97
CA ASN A 643 22.10 -25.04 -16.18
C ASN A 643 23.16 -23.94 -15.90
N GLU A 644 24.01 -24.12 -14.88
CA GLU A 644 25.09 -23.17 -14.56
C GLU A 644 26.11 -23.03 -15.71
N ASP A 645 26.33 -24.10 -16.47
CA ASP A 645 27.18 -24.14 -17.66
C ASP A 645 26.73 -23.14 -18.74
N ILE A 646 25.42 -23.02 -18.95
CA ILE A 646 24.84 -22.06 -19.88
C ILE A 646 25.10 -20.63 -19.39
N LEU A 647 24.83 -20.37 -18.11
CA LEU A 647 25.03 -19.05 -17.51
C LEU A 647 26.49 -18.58 -17.57
N ARG A 648 27.45 -19.49 -17.40
CA ARG A 648 28.89 -19.19 -17.57
C ARG A 648 29.26 -18.93 -19.02
N THR A 649 28.76 -19.75 -19.96
CA THR A 649 29.03 -19.59 -21.40
C THR A 649 28.51 -18.26 -21.94
N GLU A 650 27.37 -17.81 -21.43
CA GLU A 650 26.74 -16.53 -21.79
C GLU A 650 27.35 -15.32 -21.04
N GLY A 651 28.26 -15.55 -20.08
CA GLY A 651 28.92 -14.48 -19.31
C GLY A 651 28.08 -13.87 -18.18
N TRP A 652 26.91 -14.43 -17.87
CA TRP A 652 26.07 -14.00 -16.74
C TRP A 652 26.69 -14.33 -15.38
N ILE A 653 27.50 -15.39 -15.32
CA ILE A 653 28.36 -15.72 -14.18
C ILE A 653 29.81 -15.44 -14.60
N PRO A 654 30.52 -14.51 -13.93
CA PRO A 654 31.91 -14.19 -14.26
C PRO A 654 32.83 -15.41 -14.14
N GLU A 655 33.86 -15.51 -14.97
CA GLU A 655 34.85 -16.59 -14.91
C GLU A 655 35.57 -16.68 -13.55
N GLN A 656 35.67 -15.56 -12.82
CA GLN A 656 36.31 -15.52 -11.51
C GLN A 656 35.44 -16.09 -10.39
N GLU A 657 34.13 -16.24 -10.60
CA GLU A 657 33.18 -16.68 -9.58
C GLU A 657 33.14 -18.21 -9.50
N THR A 658 33.39 -18.78 -8.32
CA THR A 658 33.40 -20.25 -8.15
C THR A 658 31.97 -20.80 -8.08
N SER A 659 31.79 -22.09 -8.37
CA SER A 659 30.45 -22.72 -8.25
C SER A 659 29.94 -22.68 -6.80
N GLU A 660 30.82 -22.76 -5.80
CA GLU A 660 30.43 -22.59 -4.39
C GLU A 660 29.94 -21.17 -4.09
N GLY A 661 30.55 -20.15 -4.71
CA GLY A 661 30.12 -18.75 -4.56
C GLY A 661 28.74 -18.50 -5.16
N VAL A 662 28.49 -19.03 -6.37
CA VAL A 662 27.17 -18.99 -7.01
C VAL A 662 26.12 -19.71 -6.17
N GLU A 663 26.43 -20.90 -5.65
CA GLU A 663 25.53 -21.65 -4.78
C GLU A 663 25.20 -20.87 -3.50
N ALA A 664 26.21 -20.26 -2.85
CA ALA A 664 26.00 -19.44 -1.67
C ALA A 664 25.06 -18.26 -1.96
N PHE A 665 25.29 -17.53 -3.07
CA PHE A 665 24.45 -16.41 -3.47
C PHE A 665 22.99 -16.84 -3.74
N MET A 666 22.79 -17.90 -4.52
CA MET A 666 21.44 -18.40 -4.83
C MET A 666 20.73 -18.90 -3.58
N ARG A 667 21.46 -19.56 -2.67
CA ARG A 667 20.91 -20.02 -1.39
C ARG A 667 20.49 -18.84 -0.51
N ASP A 668 21.32 -17.82 -0.39
CA ASP A 668 21.01 -16.61 0.37
C ASP A 668 19.75 -15.91 -0.17
N LEU A 669 19.57 -15.87 -1.51
CA LEU A 669 18.35 -15.36 -2.14
C LEU A 669 17.12 -16.19 -1.79
N ARG A 670 17.21 -17.53 -1.88
CA ARG A 670 16.09 -18.41 -1.51
C ARG A 670 15.75 -18.26 -0.03
N ASP A 671 16.75 -18.26 0.84
CA ASP A 671 16.58 -18.14 2.30
C ASP A 671 15.99 -16.78 2.69
N TYR A 672 16.32 -15.71 1.95
CA TYR A 672 15.64 -14.42 2.09
C TYR A 672 14.14 -14.55 1.81
N GLY A 673 13.75 -15.21 0.72
CA GLY A 673 12.34 -15.45 0.37
C GLY A 673 11.58 -16.25 1.43
N VAL A 674 12.20 -17.32 1.93
CA VAL A 674 11.63 -18.15 3.00
C VAL A 674 11.45 -17.33 4.28
N LYS A 675 12.46 -16.55 4.68
CA LYS A 675 12.39 -15.68 5.87
C LYS A 675 11.37 -14.55 5.71
N ALA A 676 11.16 -14.05 4.50
CA ALA A 676 10.15 -13.05 4.17
C ALA A 676 8.75 -13.64 3.99
N GLU A 677 8.57 -14.96 4.22
CA GLU A 677 7.29 -15.68 4.06
C GLU A 677 6.69 -15.49 2.66
N TYR A 678 7.52 -15.55 1.62
CA TYR A 678 7.05 -15.54 0.23
C TYR A 678 6.32 -16.85 -0.09
N PRO A 679 5.24 -16.80 -0.88
CA PRO A 679 4.48 -18.00 -1.24
C PRO A 679 5.29 -18.93 -2.14
N ILE A 680 4.85 -20.18 -2.23
CA ILE A 680 5.27 -21.08 -3.31
C ILE A 680 4.61 -20.56 -4.60
N PRO A 681 5.33 -20.43 -5.73
CA PRO A 681 4.76 -19.92 -6.97
C PRO A 681 3.61 -20.79 -7.47
N ASP A 682 2.47 -20.16 -7.76
CA ASP A 682 1.37 -20.75 -8.51
C ASP A 682 1.53 -20.42 -10.00
N LEU A 683 1.74 -21.46 -10.79
CA LEU A 683 1.98 -21.37 -12.23
C LEU A 683 0.69 -21.39 -13.06
N ALA A 684 -0.45 -21.74 -12.45
CA ALA A 684 -1.77 -21.85 -13.08
C ALA A 684 -1.81 -22.71 -14.39
N LEU A 685 -1.07 -23.82 -14.42
CA LEU A 685 -0.92 -24.67 -15.62
C LEU A 685 -1.97 -25.79 -15.77
N GLY A 686 -2.86 -26.00 -14.79
CA GLY A 686 -3.86 -27.07 -14.80
C GLY A 686 -5.20 -26.66 -15.41
N GLU A 687 -6.12 -27.63 -15.59
CA GLU A 687 -7.53 -27.33 -15.96
C GLU A 687 -8.29 -26.59 -14.84
N THR A 688 -7.77 -26.65 -13.61
CA THR A 688 -8.30 -25.94 -12.45
C THR A 688 -7.19 -25.23 -11.69
N VAL A 689 -7.56 -24.16 -10.99
CA VAL A 689 -6.69 -23.37 -10.12
C VAL A 689 -7.31 -23.33 -8.73
N THR A 690 -6.51 -23.42 -7.66
CA THR A 690 -7.01 -23.39 -6.28
C THR A 690 -6.61 -22.08 -5.60
N LEU A 691 -7.60 -21.25 -5.30
CA LEU A 691 -7.44 -20.04 -4.50
C LEU A 691 -7.65 -20.38 -3.02
N SER A 692 -6.82 -19.84 -2.12
CA SER A 692 -6.91 -20.14 -0.68
C SER A 692 -6.94 -18.85 0.14
N SER A 693 -7.77 -18.82 1.18
CA SER A 693 -7.80 -17.77 2.19
C SER A 693 -7.96 -18.36 3.59
N ASN A 694 -7.56 -17.62 4.61
CA ASN A 694 -7.79 -17.94 6.02
C ASN A 694 -8.55 -16.80 6.67
N VAL A 695 -9.82 -17.04 7.02
CA VAL A 695 -10.70 -16.01 7.57
C VAL A 695 -11.28 -16.51 8.89
N LEU A 696 -11.09 -15.74 9.97
CA LEU A 696 -11.53 -16.09 11.32
C LEU A 696 -11.04 -17.49 11.76
N GLY A 697 -9.86 -17.89 11.29
CA GLY A 697 -9.23 -19.18 11.58
C GLY A 697 -9.73 -20.38 10.77
N CYS A 698 -10.69 -20.19 9.85
CA CYS A 698 -11.13 -21.23 8.93
C CYS A 698 -10.39 -21.12 7.59
N ARG A 699 -9.85 -22.25 7.10
CA ARG A 699 -9.23 -22.32 5.77
C ARG A 699 -10.30 -22.51 4.69
N ILE A 700 -10.42 -21.53 3.80
CA ILE A 700 -11.35 -21.57 2.67
C ILE A 700 -10.55 -21.82 1.39
N ASN A 701 -10.82 -22.94 0.71
CA ASN A 701 -10.20 -23.28 -0.57
C ASN A 701 -11.26 -23.21 -1.68
N VAL A 702 -10.99 -22.44 -2.74
CA VAL A 702 -11.86 -22.29 -3.90
C VAL A 702 -11.18 -22.90 -5.12
N VAL A 703 -11.73 -24.00 -5.62
CA VAL A 703 -11.24 -24.68 -6.83
C VAL A 703 -12.00 -24.12 -8.01
N CYS A 704 -11.35 -23.33 -8.85
CA CYS A 704 -11.93 -22.72 -10.03
C CYS A 704 -11.52 -23.48 -11.29
N ALA A 705 -12.42 -23.60 -12.26
CA ALA A 705 -12.01 -23.90 -13.63
C ALA A 705 -11.03 -22.81 -14.12
N ASN A 706 -10.02 -23.19 -14.89
CA ASN A 706 -8.95 -22.27 -15.30
C ASN A 706 -9.38 -21.36 -16.46
N ASN A 707 -10.23 -20.38 -16.15
CA ASN A 707 -10.68 -19.31 -17.06
C ASN A 707 -10.95 -18.03 -16.25
N LEU A 708 -10.89 -16.86 -16.89
CA LEU A 708 -11.06 -15.57 -16.22
C LEU A 708 -12.37 -15.44 -15.43
N VAL A 709 -13.48 -15.98 -15.92
CA VAL A 709 -14.79 -15.82 -15.25
C VAL A 709 -14.83 -16.64 -13.96
N SER A 710 -14.47 -17.93 -14.00
CA SER A 710 -14.44 -18.79 -12.81
C SER A 710 -13.43 -18.28 -11.77
N ILE A 711 -12.25 -17.86 -12.23
CA ILE A 711 -11.21 -17.29 -11.35
C ILE A 711 -11.73 -15.98 -10.75
N GLY A 712 -12.23 -15.05 -11.55
CA GLY A 712 -12.78 -13.76 -11.09
C GLY A 712 -13.93 -13.92 -10.09
N ILE A 713 -14.79 -14.93 -10.26
CA ILE A 713 -15.85 -15.25 -9.27
C ILE A 713 -15.22 -15.76 -7.96
N GLY A 714 -14.22 -16.64 -8.02
CA GLY A 714 -13.50 -17.09 -6.83
C GLY A 714 -12.79 -15.96 -6.10
N GLU A 715 -12.14 -15.07 -6.83
CA GLU A 715 -11.49 -13.85 -6.31
C GLU A 715 -12.51 -12.89 -5.67
N ALA A 716 -13.67 -12.71 -6.29
CA ALA A 716 -14.77 -11.91 -5.75
C ALA A 716 -15.27 -12.49 -4.42
N VAL A 717 -15.54 -13.79 -4.37
CA VAL A 717 -16.01 -14.46 -3.15
C VAL A 717 -15.00 -14.35 -2.01
N LEU A 718 -13.72 -14.65 -2.27
CA LEU A 718 -12.68 -14.56 -1.24
C LEU A 718 -12.46 -13.12 -0.78
N GLY A 719 -12.27 -12.17 -1.70
CA GLY A 719 -12.02 -10.78 -1.32
C GLY A 719 -13.22 -10.13 -0.62
N SER A 720 -14.46 -10.47 -1.01
CA SER A 720 -15.65 -9.99 -0.30
C SER A 720 -15.83 -10.65 1.07
N LEU A 721 -15.51 -11.94 1.25
CA LEU A 721 -15.50 -12.59 2.57
C LEU A 721 -14.47 -11.96 3.51
N GLU A 722 -13.25 -11.74 3.01
CA GLU A 722 -12.18 -11.09 3.76
C GLU A 722 -12.56 -9.66 4.13
N ALA A 723 -13.02 -8.85 3.16
CA ALA A 723 -13.42 -7.47 3.41
C ALA A 723 -14.60 -7.39 4.38
N LEU A 724 -15.59 -8.29 4.27
CA LEU A 724 -16.73 -8.32 5.18
C LEU A 724 -16.28 -8.62 6.62
N LEU A 725 -15.48 -9.67 6.81
CA LEU A 725 -15.17 -10.24 8.12
C LEU A 725 -13.90 -9.69 8.78
N ALA A 726 -13.22 -8.73 8.16
CA ALA A 726 -11.94 -8.19 8.64
C ALA A 726 -11.98 -7.72 10.10
N THR A 727 -13.01 -7.00 10.50
CA THR A 727 -13.13 -6.45 11.87
C THR A 727 -13.87 -7.38 12.83
N SER A 728 -14.20 -8.61 12.41
CA SER A 728 -14.98 -9.52 13.24
C SER A 728 -14.20 -10.17 14.39
N PHE A 729 -12.87 -9.98 14.48
CA PHE A 729 -12.07 -10.48 15.61
C PHE A 729 -12.35 -9.78 16.94
N ASP A 730 -12.89 -8.56 16.91
CA ASP A 730 -13.30 -7.86 18.13
C ASP A 730 -14.56 -8.48 18.77
N HIS A 731 -15.21 -9.40 18.07
CA HIS A 731 -16.39 -10.12 18.52
C HIS A 731 -16.08 -11.60 18.78
N ARG A 732 -16.85 -12.21 19.69
CA ARG A 732 -16.77 -13.67 19.93
C ARG A 732 -17.42 -14.43 18.77
N ILE A 733 -16.59 -14.89 17.85
CA ILE A 733 -16.99 -15.77 16.76
C ILE A 733 -16.71 -17.24 17.11
N LEU A 734 -17.73 -18.08 17.00
CA LEU A 734 -17.67 -19.51 17.26
C LEU A 734 -17.41 -20.27 15.94
N PRO A 735 -16.33 -21.06 15.83
CA PRO A 735 -16.06 -21.86 14.64
C PRO A 735 -17.05 -23.02 14.50
N GLN A 736 -17.49 -23.27 13.27
CA GLN A 736 -18.38 -24.38 12.92
C GLN A 736 -17.59 -25.53 12.28
N VAL A 737 -16.62 -25.22 11.43
CA VAL A 737 -15.67 -26.15 10.79
C VAL A 737 -14.28 -25.50 10.73
N ASP A 738 -13.22 -26.31 10.57
CA ASP A 738 -11.84 -25.82 10.44
C ASP A 738 -11.41 -25.57 8.98
N HIS A 739 -12.16 -26.09 8.01
CA HIS A 739 -11.95 -25.87 6.59
C HIS A 739 -13.27 -25.91 5.81
N LEU A 740 -13.30 -25.20 4.68
CA LEU A 740 -14.42 -25.20 3.74
C LEU A 740 -13.90 -25.25 2.30
N GLN A 741 -14.49 -26.13 1.48
CA GLN A 741 -14.17 -26.21 0.05
C GLN A 741 -15.31 -25.64 -0.79
N LEU A 742 -14.94 -24.77 -1.74
CA LEU A 742 -15.82 -24.27 -2.78
C LEU A 742 -15.31 -24.74 -4.16
N ARG A 743 -16.22 -25.01 -5.09
CA ARG A 743 -15.92 -25.35 -6.48
C ARG A 743 -16.61 -24.36 -7.40
N VAL A 744 -15.90 -23.74 -8.33
CA VAL A 744 -16.43 -22.75 -9.27
C VAL A 744 -16.24 -23.26 -10.69
N GLY A 745 -17.31 -23.36 -11.46
CA GLY A 745 -17.22 -23.82 -12.85
C GLY A 745 -18.37 -23.37 -13.75
N PRO A 746 -18.13 -23.39 -15.07
CA PRO A 746 -19.14 -23.00 -16.05
C PRO A 746 -20.25 -24.05 -16.17
N SER A 747 -21.46 -23.60 -16.48
CA SER A 747 -22.63 -24.43 -16.78
C SER A 747 -23.58 -23.71 -17.74
N ASP A 748 -23.98 -24.39 -18.82
CA ASP A 748 -24.94 -23.85 -19.81
C ASP A 748 -26.38 -23.77 -19.28
N ALA A 749 -26.67 -24.40 -18.14
CA ALA A 749 -28.00 -24.44 -17.54
C ALA A 749 -28.29 -23.22 -16.64
N VAL A 750 -27.29 -22.38 -16.37
CA VAL A 750 -27.40 -21.25 -15.44
C VAL A 750 -27.64 -19.94 -16.21
N GLY A 751 -28.49 -19.08 -15.63
CA GLY A 751 -28.73 -17.74 -16.15
C GLY A 751 -27.52 -16.81 -15.99
N LEU A 752 -27.77 -15.51 -16.11
CA LEU A 752 -26.72 -14.49 -15.95
C LEU A 752 -26.13 -14.46 -14.52
N VAL A 753 -26.96 -14.72 -13.50
CA VAL A 753 -26.55 -14.72 -12.09
C VAL A 753 -25.97 -16.09 -11.71
N PRO A 754 -24.79 -16.16 -11.09
CA PRO A 754 -24.26 -17.43 -10.58
C PRO A 754 -25.18 -18.06 -9.54
N VAL A 755 -25.06 -19.38 -9.36
CA VAL A 755 -25.85 -20.13 -8.38
C VAL A 755 -24.92 -20.84 -7.41
N LEU A 756 -25.10 -20.59 -6.11
CA LEU A 756 -24.38 -21.28 -5.04
C LEU A 756 -25.28 -22.36 -4.43
N GLN A 757 -24.78 -23.59 -4.37
CA GLN A 757 -25.45 -24.72 -3.71
C GLN A 757 -24.47 -25.45 -2.79
N PHE A 758 -24.94 -25.88 -1.63
CA PHE A 758 -24.16 -26.72 -0.72
C PHE A 758 -24.67 -28.15 -0.79
N ALA A 759 -23.74 -29.10 -0.83
CA ALA A 759 -24.00 -30.52 -0.70
C ALA A 759 -22.98 -31.15 0.25
N ASP A 760 -23.40 -32.16 0.99
CA ASP A 760 -22.48 -33.02 1.75
C ASP A 760 -21.93 -34.10 0.81
N ILE A 761 -20.62 -34.11 0.60
CA ILE A 761 -19.92 -35.09 -0.23
C ILE A 761 -18.87 -35.78 0.64
N ASP A 762 -19.02 -37.09 0.84
CA ASP A 762 -18.16 -37.90 1.72
C ASP A 762 -18.04 -37.34 3.14
N GLY A 763 -19.16 -36.86 3.70
CA GLY A 763 -19.22 -36.31 5.05
C GLY A 763 -18.67 -34.89 5.19
N GLU A 764 -18.27 -34.20 4.13
CA GLU A 764 -17.79 -32.81 4.16
C GLU A 764 -18.74 -31.85 3.41
N PRO A 765 -18.98 -30.63 3.93
CA PRO A 765 -19.79 -29.65 3.25
C PRO A 765 -19.00 -29.01 2.10
N ILE A 766 -19.46 -29.19 0.86
CA ILE A 766 -18.88 -28.59 -0.34
C ILE A 766 -19.86 -27.60 -0.97
N GLY A 767 -19.41 -26.36 -1.15
CA GLY A 767 -20.14 -25.35 -1.92
C GLY A 767 -19.80 -25.44 -3.41
N THR A 768 -20.79 -25.48 -4.29
CA THR A 768 -20.61 -25.45 -5.74
C THR A 768 -21.24 -24.18 -6.29
N ILE A 769 -20.44 -23.39 -7.00
CA ILE A 769 -20.83 -22.17 -7.69
C ILE A 769 -20.80 -22.45 -9.19
N THR A 770 -21.98 -22.48 -9.79
CA THR A 770 -22.13 -22.64 -11.24
C THR A 770 -22.46 -21.30 -11.87
N HIS A 771 -21.80 -20.96 -12.98
CA HIS A 771 -22.01 -19.70 -13.70
C HIS A 771 -22.01 -19.90 -15.21
N ARG A 772 -22.43 -18.89 -15.97
CA ARG A 772 -22.34 -18.91 -17.43
C ARG A 772 -20.89 -18.69 -17.89
N MET A 773 -20.49 -19.32 -19.00
CA MET A 773 -19.13 -19.19 -19.54
C MET A 773 -18.76 -17.75 -19.93
N VAL A 774 -19.73 -16.94 -20.35
CA VAL A 774 -19.57 -15.53 -20.70
C VAL A 774 -20.61 -14.70 -19.94
N MET A 775 -20.14 -13.64 -19.27
CA MET A 775 -20.96 -12.73 -18.46
C MET A 775 -21.13 -11.41 -19.21
N GLU A 776 -22.14 -11.32 -20.07
CA GLU A 776 -22.51 -10.08 -20.76
C GLU A 776 -23.67 -9.38 -20.04
N TYR A 777 -23.40 -8.20 -19.46
CA TYR A 777 -24.41 -7.36 -18.84
C TYR A 777 -25.00 -6.38 -19.86
N LYS A 778 -26.32 -6.38 -20.04
CA LYS A 778 -27.00 -5.52 -21.03
C LYS A 778 -27.81 -4.39 -20.39
N THR A 779 -28.33 -4.65 -19.20
CA THR A 779 -29.17 -3.71 -18.45
C THR A 779 -28.50 -3.29 -17.14
N LYS A 780 -29.03 -2.26 -16.50
CA LYS A 780 -28.57 -1.85 -15.16
C LYS A 780 -28.84 -2.96 -14.13
N GLU A 781 -29.98 -3.61 -14.25
CA GLU A 781 -30.39 -4.74 -13.42
C GLU A 781 -29.40 -5.90 -13.53
N ASP A 782 -28.91 -6.17 -14.74
CA ASP A 782 -27.87 -7.19 -15.00
C ASP A 782 -26.58 -6.87 -14.24
N VAL A 783 -26.09 -5.63 -14.31
CA VAL A 783 -24.86 -5.20 -13.61
C VAL A 783 -25.01 -5.30 -12.09
N LEU A 784 -26.16 -4.91 -11.55
CA LEU A 784 -26.42 -4.94 -10.10
C LEU A 784 -26.72 -6.36 -9.58
N SER A 785 -27.07 -7.29 -10.47
CA SER A 785 -27.39 -8.67 -10.08
C SER A 785 -26.20 -9.42 -9.47
N PHE A 786 -24.98 -9.15 -9.96
CA PHE A 786 -23.78 -9.83 -9.49
C PHE A 786 -23.36 -9.41 -8.08
N PRO A 787 -23.21 -8.11 -7.73
CA PRO A 787 -22.95 -7.70 -6.35
C PRO A 787 -24.04 -8.17 -5.36
N ASN A 788 -25.32 -8.17 -5.77
CA ASN A 788 -26.40 -8.70 -4.95
C ASN A 788 -26.25 -10.21 -4.70
N TRP A 789 -25.87 -10.98 -5.71
CA TRP A 789 -25.56 -12.39 -5.53
C TRP A 789 -24.35 -12.61 -4.63
N VAL A 790 -23.26 -11.82 -4.80
CA VAL A 790 -22.07 -11.92 -3.94
C VAL A 790 -22.46 -11.71 -2.49
N LYS A 791 -23.30 -10.71 -2.19
CA LYS A 791 -23.83 -10.47 -0.84
C LYS A 791 -24.45 -11.71 -0.23
N ASP A 792 -25.39 -12.33 -0.95
CA ASP A 792 -26.10 -13.51 -0.44
C ASP A 792 -25.16 -14.72 -0.34
N ALA A 793 -24.23 -14.87 -1.28
CA ALA A 793 -23.24 -15.94 -1.30
C ALA A 793 -22.27 -15.84 -0.12
N VAL A 794 -21.68 -14.67 0.16
CA VAL A 794 -20.70 -14.51 1.26
C VAL A 794 -21.35 -14.69 2.62
N LEU A 795 -22.59 -14.21 2.80
CA LEU A 795 -23.35 -14.45 4.04
C LEU A 795 -23.70 -15.94 4.18
N GLY A 796 -24.14 -16.59 3.09
CA GLY A 796 -24.42 -18.02 3.08
C GLY A 796 -23.19 -18.88 3.38
N ILE A 797 -22.01 -18.49 2.87
CA ILE A 797 -20.73 -19.14 3.14
C ILE A 797 -20.29 -18.92 4.59
N PHE A 798 -20.36 -17.69 5.10
CA PHE A 798 -20.02 -17.35 6.48
C PHE A 798 -20.74 -18.24 7.49
N LEU A 799 -22.06 -18.39 7.33
CA LEU A 799 -22.91 -19.21 8.21
C LEU A 799 -22.59 -20.72 8.18
N ARG A 800 -21.74 -21.18 7.25
CA ARG A 800 -21.25 -22.57 7.22
C ARG A 800 -20.03 -22.80 8.10
N PHE A 801 -19.15 -21.81 8.24
CA PHE A 801 -17.88 -22.01 8.94
C PHE A 801 -17.77 -21.24 10.26
N ALA A 802 -18.61 -20.25 10.49
CA ALA A 802 -18.57 -19.42 11.69
C ALA A 802 -19.97 -18.96 12.12
N ALA A 803 -20.14 -18.69 13.40
CA ALA A 803 -21.35 -18.06 13.94
C ALA A 803 -20.98 -17.07 15.07
N PRO A 804 -21.51 -15.83 15.06
CA PRO A 804 -21.32 -14.91 16.18
C PRO A 804 -22.08 -15.41 17.41
N GLN A 805 -21.50 -15.27 18.60
CA GLN A 805 -22.18 -15.62 19.85
C GLN A 805 -23.38 -14.68 20.13
N ASP A 806 -23.23 -13.39 19.82
CA ASP A 806 -24.29 -12.37 19.83
C ASP A 806 -24.42 -11.81 18.40
N ALA A 807 -25.38 -12.34 17.64
CA ALA A 807 -25.60 -11.96 16.25
C ALA A 807 -26.17 -10.55 16.09
N GLU A 808 -26.92 -10.04 17.08
CA GLU A 808 -27.56 -8.73 17.01
C GLU A 808 -26.53 -7.63 17.17
N THR A 809 -25.69 -7.75 18.20
CA THR A 809 -24.60 -6.79 18.47
C THR A 809 -23.57 -6.82 17.35
N TRP A 810 -23.12 -8.01 16.93
CA TRP A 810 -22.19 -8.16 15.81
C TRP A 810 -22.75 -7.56 14.51
N GLY A 811 -24.03 -7.83 14.21
CA GLY A 811 -24.67 -7.32 13.01
C GLY A 811 -24.80 -5.79 13.02
N LYS A 812 -25.18 -5.20 14.15
CA LYS A 812 -25.29 -3.75 14.29
C LYS A 812 -23.95 -3.05 14.04
N THR A 813 -22.89 -3.47 14.74
CA THR A 813 -21.55 -2.88 14.60
C THR A 813 -21.05 -3.01 13.17
N LEU A 814 -21.12 -4.22 12.60
CA LEU A 814 -20.53 -4.49 11.29
C LEU A 814 -21.31 -3.82 10.14
N PHE A 815 -22.64 -3.82 10.19
CA PHE A 815 -23.48 -3.33 9.09
C PHE A 815 -23.88 -1.86 9.20
N GLU A 816 -24.20 -1.38 10.40
CA GLU A 816 -24.63 0.01 10.62
C GLU A 816 -23.42 0.93 10.84
N ASP A 817 -22.58 0.62 11.82
CA ASP A 817 -21.49 1.52 12.25
C ASP A 817 -20.31 1.51 11.27
N GLU A 818 -19.90 0.33 10.78
CA GLU A 818 -18.73 0.16 9.91
C GLU A 818 -19.05 0.11 8.41
N ARG A 819 -20.32 -0.01 8.04
CA ARG A 819 -20.77 -0.20 6.64
C ARG A 819 -20.03 -1.35 5.92
N ALA A 820 -19.76 -2.47 6.59
CA ALA A 820 -18.94 -3.54 6.04
C ALA A 820 -19.53 -4.21 4.79
N LEU A 821 -20.86 -4.24 4.62
CA LEU A 821 -21.45 -4.71 3.36
C LEU A 821 -21.07 -3.81 2.19
N HIS A 822 -21.03 -2.51 2.40
CA HIS A 822 -20.64 -1.57 1.36
C HIS A 822 -19.16 -1.82 0.98
N ARG A 823 -18.27 -1.88 1.96
CA ARG A 823 -16.83 -2.16 1.74
C ARG A 823 -16.60 -3.51 1.02
N ALA A 824 -17.39 -4.54 1.35
CA ALA A 824 -17.27 -5.86 0.73
C ALA A 824 -17.83 -5.96 -0.70
N LEU A 825 -18.84 -5.17 -1.05
CA LEU A 825 -19.62 -5.35 -2.28
C LEU A 825 -19.32 -4.33 -3.39
N THR A 826 -18.91 -3.10 -3.04
CA THR A 826 -18.69 -2.05 -4.04
C THR A 826 -17.72 -2.49 -5.14
N PHE A 827 -16.65 -3.20 -4.76
CA PHE A 827 -15.61 -3.66 -5.68
C PHE A 827 -15.60 -5.18 -5.83
N SER A 828 -16.77 -5.82 -5.65
CA SER A 828 -16.88 -7.27 -5.76
C SER A 828 -17.00 -7.76 -7.20
N ASN A 829 -17.29 -6.88 -8.17
CA ASN A 829 -17.44 -7.26 -9.59
C ASN A 829 -16.09 -7.46 -10.29
N VAL A 830 -15.27 -8.33 -9.71
CA VAL A 830 -13.92 -8.67 -10.17
C VAL A 830 -13.88 -9.17 -11.62
N PRO A 831 -14.84 -9.99 -12.12
CA PRO A 831 -14.86 -10.36 -13.53
C PRO A 831 -14.87 -9.17 -14.50
N VAL A 832 -15.58 -8.08 -14.17
CA VAL A 832 -15.58 -6.86 -14.99
C VAL A 832 -14.25 -6.13 -14.89
N MET A 833 -13.73 -5.94 -13.68
CA MET A 833 -12.44 -5.24 -13.48
C MET A 833 -11.28 -5.97 -14.17
N LEU A 834 -11.31 -7.31 -14.19
CA LEU A 834 -10.35 -8.12 -14.96
C LEU A 834 -10.53 -7.93 -16.47
N GLY A 835 -11.77 -7.81 -16.95
CA GLY A 835 -12.07 -7.48 -18.35
C GLY A 835 -11.56 -6.10 -18.75
N ASP A 836 -11.70 -5.09 -17.88
CA ASP A 836 -11.15 -3.74 -18.12
C ASP A 836 -9.62 -3.76 -18.27
N LEU A 837 -8.95 -4.63 -17.49
CA LEU A 837 -7.49 -4.74 -17.46
C LEU A 837 -6.94 -5.58 -18.62
N HIS A 838 -7.58 -6.72 -18.92
CA HIS A 838 -7.06 -7.72 -19.85
C HIS A 838 -7.81 -7.77 -21.19
N GLY A 839 -8.87 -6.97 -21.37
CA GLY A 839 -9.68 -6.95 -22.59
C GLY A 839 -10.30 -8.31 -22.91
N ASP A 840 -10.17 -8.74 -24.17
CA ASP A 840 -10.69 -10.01 -24.68
C ASP A 840 -9.81 -11.23 -24.33
N CYS A 841 -8.77 -11.06 -23.51
CA CYS A 841 -7.93 -12.17 -23.07
C CYS A 841 -8.78 -13.23 -22.35
N ALA A 842 -8.68 -14.50 -22.74
CA ALA A 842 -9.46 -15.57 -22.11
C ALA A 842 -8.91 -15.98 -20.73
N LEU A 843 -7.59 -15.84 -20.54
CA LEU A 843 -6.85 -16.18 -19.31
C LEU A 843 -5.42 -15.62 -19.38
N PRO A 844 -4.88 -14.96 -18.33
CA PRO A 844 -3.44 -14.77 -18.19
C PRO A 844 -2.77 -16.13 -17.95
N SER A 845 -2.17 -16.72 -18.99
CA SER A 845 -1.41 -17.98 -18.92
C SER A 845 0.08 -17.74 -19.12
N LEU A 846 0.93 -18.65 -18.62
CA LEU A 846 2.37 -18.63 -18.94
C LEU A 846 2.63 -18.79 -20.44
N ASP A 847 1.76 -19.52 -21.15
CA ASP A 847 1.89 -19.74 -22.60
C ASP A 847 1.80 -18.45 -23.42
N HIS A 848 1.13 -17.41 -22.90
CA HIS A 848 1.05 -16.11 -23.59
C HIS A 848 2.38 -15.38 -23.64
N TRP A 849 3.31 -15.71 -22.75
CA TRP A 849 4.62 -15.09 -22.68
C TRP A 849 5.68 -15.86 -23.47
N ILE A 850 5.39 -17.12 -23.83
CA ILE A 850 6.31 -18.01 -24.52
C ILE A 850 6.10 -17.88 -26.03
N ASP A 851 7.17 -17.51 -26.73
CA ASP A 851 7.16 -17.44 -28.20
C ASP A 851 7.50 -18.82 -28.79
N PRO A 852 6.98 -19.18 -29.99
CA PRO A 852 7.32 -20.45 -30.64
C PRO A 852 8.81 -20.66 -30.93
N GLY A 853 9.60 -19.58 -30.93
CA GLY A 853 11.05 -19.60 -31.13
C GLY A 853 11.86 -19.79 -29.85
N ASP A 854 11.22 -19.82 -28.67
CA ASP A 854 11.90 -19.89 -27.38
C ASP A 854 12.63 -21.20 -27.16
N ARG A 855 13.82 -21.10 -26.57
CA ARG A 855 14.62 -22.27 -26.27
C ARG A 855 13.99 -23.06 -25.12
N THR A 856 13.84 -24.36 -25.34
CA THR A 856 13.49 -25.29 -24.26
C THR A 856 14.78 -25.74 -23.56
N TYR A 857 14.91 -25.40 -22.27
CA TYR A 857 16.08 -25.76 -21.47
C TYR A 857 15.89 -27.11 -20.78
N ALA A 858 16.94 -27.94 -20.77
CA ALA A 858 16.89 -29.23 -20.11
C ALA A 858 16.91 -29.06 -18.58
N VAL A 859 16.01 -29.72 -17.86
CA VAL A 859 16.08 -29.83 -16.40
C VAL A 859 17.08 -30.94 -16.06
N LYS A 860 18.27 -30.55 -15.58
CA LYS A 860 19.40 -31.46 -15.29
C LYS A 860 19.34 -32.05 -13.87
N ARG A 861 18.55 -31.47 -12.97
CA ARG A 861 18.42 -31.94 -11.59
C ARG A 861 17.50 -33.15 -11.49
N THR A 862 17.95 -34.17 -10.77
CA THR A 862 17.18 -35.39 -10.44
C THR A 862 16.64 -35.38 -9.02
N GLU A 863 17.17 -34.51 -8.16
CA GLU A 863 16.78 -34.31 -6.77
C GLU A 863 16.50 -32.83 -6.52
N ALA A 864 15.71 -32.54 -5.48
CA ALA A 864 15.46 -31.15 -5.09
C ALA A 864 16.79 -30.49 -4.73
N TRP A 865 17.05 -29.30 -5.29
CA TRP A 865 18.33 -28.59 -5.15
C TRP A 865 18.82 -28.47 -3.71
N LEU A 866 17.91 -28.06 -2.84
CA LEU A 866 18.10 -28.04 -1.41
C LEU A 866 17.00 -28.93 -0.82
N PRO A 867 17.32 -29.79 0.16
CA PRO A 867 16.29 -30.49 0.90
C PRO A 867 15.29 -29.46 1.43
N ALA A 868 14.01 -29.85 1.57
CA ALA A 868 13.10 -29.06 2.41
C ALA A 868 13.84 -28.79 3.71
N GLN A 869 13.99 -27.51 4.11
CA GLN A 869 14.71 -27.19 5.34
C GLN A 869 14.17 -28.15 6.41
N PRO A 870 15.04 -28.86 7.17
CA PRO A 870 14.54 -29.59 8.32
C PRO A 870 13.77 -28.55 9.13
N GLN A 871 12.45 -28.72 9.19
CA GLN A 871 11.64 -27.88 10.07
C GLN A 871 12.37 -27.94 11.41
N GLU A 872 12.74 -26.77 11.97
CA GLU A 872 13.16 -26.72 13.37
C GLU A 872 12.17 -27.62 14.13
N PRO A 873 12.67 -28.51 15.02
CA PRO A 873 11.83 -29.53 15.65
C PRO A 873 10.54 -28.86 16.09
N CYS A 874 9.45 -29.22 15.41
CA CYS A 874 8.29 -28.35 15.43
C CYS A 874 7.81 -28.28 16.87
N LYS A 875 7.79 -27.06 17.42
CA LYS A 875 7.24 -26.86 18.75
C LYS A 875 5.80 -27.36 18.68
N SER A 876 5.44 -28.28 19.55
CA SER A 876 4.09 -28.79 19.70
C SER A 876 3.65 -28.59 21.13
N PHE A 877 2.39 -28.85 21.39
CA PHE A 877 1.84 -28.67 22.73
C PHE A 877 2.58 -29.52 23.79
N GLY A 878 3.06 -30.71 23.41
CA GLY A 878 3.73 -31.65 24.31
C GLY A 878 5.20 -31.34 24.62
N ASN A 879 5.88 -30.52 23.80
CA ASN A 879 7.31 -30.23 23.95
C ASN A 879 7.60 -28.74 24.28
N THR A 880 6.56 -27.94 24.57
CA THR A 880 6.66 -26.52 24.92
C THR A 880 6.44 -26.27 26.42
N GLN A 881 7.17 -25.29 26.97
CA GLN A 881 6.96 -24.85 28.36
C GLN A 881 5.67 -24.02 28.44
N ARG A 882 4.79 -24.39 29.36
CA ARG A 882 3.51 -23.72 29.59
C ARG A 882 3.71 -22.50 30.49
N GLY A 883 3.06 -21.39 30.16
CA GLY A 883 3.03 -20.21 31.04
C GLY A 883 2.22 -20.46 32.30
N GLU A 884 2.55 -19.75 33.38
CA GLU A 884 1.75 -19.75 34.62
C GLU A 884 0.71 -18.61 34.57
N GLY A 885 -0.52 -18.90 34.99
CA GLY A 885 -1.58 -17.92 35.11
C GLY A 885 -2.23 -17.48 33.79
N LEU A 886 -2.78 -16.27 33.79
CA LEU A 886 -3.48 -15.70 32.64
C LEU A 886 -2.48 -15.22 31.58
N ALA A 887 -2.71 -15.59 30.30
CA ALA A 887 -1.95 -15.05 29.18
C ALA A 887 -1.85 -13.49 29.24
N PRO A 888 -0.71 -12.90 28.88
CA PRO A 888 -0.50 -11.45 28.87
C PRO A 888 -1.62 -10.72 28.12
N LYS A 889 -1.97 -9.50 28.57
CA LYS A 889 -3.00 -8.68 27.88
C LYS A 889 -2.69 -8.50 26.40
N GLU A 890 -1.42 -8.33 26.04
CA GLU A 890 -0.97 -8.13 24.66
C GLU A 890 -1.22 -9.35 23.76
N MET A 891 -1.23 -10.57 24.32
CA MET A 891 -1.52 -11.82 23.58
C MET A 891 -3.03 -12.07 23.45
N ARG A 892 -3.85 -11.31 24.19
CA ARG A 892 -5.31 -11.36 24.17
C ARG A 892 -5.95 -10.24 23.35
N ASP A 893 -5.13 -9.30 22.90
CA ASP A 893 -5.55 -8.15 22.12
C ASP A 893 -5.88 -8.60 20.69
N ALA A 894 -7.16 -8.82 20.42
CA ALA A 894 -7.66 -9.27 19.13
C ALA A 894 -7.24 -8.35 17.98
N ALA A 895 -7.07 -7.04 18.26
CA ALA A 895 -6.63 -6.04 17.30
C ALA A 895 -5.17 -6.22 16.83
N LYS A 896 -4.38 -7.09 17.49
CA LYS A 896 -3.00 -7.42 17.08
C LYS A 896 -2.87 -8.80 16.43
N ALA A 897 -3.92 -9.62 16.47
CA ALA A 897 -3.92 -10.90 15.78
C ALA A 897 -4.02 -10.67 14.27
N LYS A 898 -3.31 -11.48 13.46
CA LYS A 898 -3.49 -11.52 12.00
C LYS A 898 -4.38 -12.71 11.64
N HIS A 899 -5.28 -12.53 10.67
CA HIS A 899 -6.12 -13.61 10.15
C HIS A 899 -5.27 -14.77 9.62
N SER A 900 -4.20 -14.46 8.90
CA SER A 900 -3.23 -15.43 8.38
C SER A 900 -2.50 -16.25 9.45
N LYS A 901 -2.40 -15.73 10.68
CA LYS A 901 -1.74 -16.38 11.83
C LYS A 901 -2.70 -17.03 12.82
N THR A 902 -4.00 -16.98 12.54
CA THR A 902 -5.05 -17.55 13.39
C THR A 902 -5.58 -18.82 12.73
N ARG A 903 -5.74 -19.91 13.47
CA ARG A 903 -6.28 -21.16 12.92
C ARG A 903 -7.11 -21.93 13.94
N TRP A 904 -8.27 -22.40 13.52
CA TRP A 904 -9.02 -23.44 14.23
C TRP A 904 -8.60 -24.80 13.68
N ILE A 905 -8.39 -25.76 14.56
CA ILE A 905 -8.13 -27.16 14.16
C ILE A 905 -9.10 -28.04 14.95
N SER A 906 -9.93 -28.76 14.23
CA SER A 906 -11.05 -29.45 14.84
C SER A 906 -11.48 -30.69 14.04
N PRO A 907 -11.63 -31.86 14.68
CA PRO A 907 -12.36 -32.98 14.10
C PRO A 907 -13.90 -32.77 14.14
N ILE A 908 -14.38 -31.69 14.75
CA ILE A 908 -15.79 -31.42 15.00
C ILE A 908 -16.35 -30.46 13.94
N ASP A 909 -17.35 -30.94 13.21
CA ASP A 909 -18.35 -30.12 12.50
C ASP A 909 -19.52 -29.86 13.46
N THR A 910 -19.60 -28.64 13.99
CA THR A 910 -20.57 -28.28 15.04
C THR A 910 -22.01 -28.57 14.61
N GLN A 911 -22.39 -28.21 13.37
CA GLN A 911 -23.75 -28.40 12.87
C GLN A 911 -24.10 -29.89 12.75
N LYS A 912 -23.18 -30.73 12.27
CA LYS A 912 -23.40 -32.18 12.17
C LYS A 912 -23.49 -32.84 13.53
N TRP A 913 -22.62 -32.46 14.46
CA TRP A 913 -22.65 -32.99 15.83
C TRP A 913 -23.96 -32.65 16.56
N ASP A 914 -24.44 -31.42 16.39
CA ASP A 914 -25.71 -30.98 16.99
C ASP A 914 -26.90 -31.72 16.37
N LYS A 915 -26.87 -31.96 15.05
CA LYS A 915 -27.85 -32.78 14.33
C LYS A 915 -27.80 -34.26 14.72
N ALA A 916 -26.61 -34.80 14.97
CA ALA A 916 -26.38 -36.20 15.36
C ALA A 916 -26.90 -36.51 16.77
N LYS A 917 -26.92 -35.51 17.65
CA LYS A 917 -27.32 -35.61 19.06
C LYS A 917 -26.58 -36.75 19.78
N TRP A 918 -25.29 -36.55 20.01
CA TRP A 918 -24.49 -37.46 20.82
C TRP A 918 -25.04 -37.53 22.25
N ASN A 919 -25.41 -38.73 22.71
CA ASN A 919 -26.14 -38.90 23.97
C ASN A 919 -25.63 -40.06 24.86
N GLY A 920 -24.60 -40.78 24.44
CA GLY A 920 -24.07 -41.89 25.23
C GLY A 920 -22.71 -42.40 24.76
N THR A 921 -22.18 -43.34 25.54
CA THR A 921 -20.96 -44.08 25.22
C THR A 921 -21.19 -45.56 25.48
N LEU A 922 -20.87 -46.39 24.50
CA LEU A 922 -20.94 -47.83 24.57
C LEU A 922 -19.53 -48.40 24.78
N PHE A 923 -19.37 -49.32 25.73
CA PHE A 923 -18.12 -50.04 25.94
C PHE A 923 -18.34 -51.52 25.64
N MET A 924 -17.58 -52.06 24.68
CA MET A 924 -17.58 -53.49 24.34
C MET A 924 -16.20 -54.05 24.67
N TRP A 925 -16.16 -55.11 25.45
CA TRP A 925 -14.94 -55.79 25.89
C TRP A 925 -15.19 -57.29 25.88
N SER A 926 -14.12 -58.08 25.86
CA SER A 926 -14.22 -59.54 25.88
C SER A 926 -13.34 -60.17 26.97
N PRO A 927 -13.77 -61.27 27.59
CA PRO A 927 -12.91 -62.04 28.49
C PRO A 927 -11.65 -62.53 27.76
N PRO A 928 -10.51 -62.69 28.47
CA PRO A 928 -9.24 -63.07 27.84
C PRO A 928 -9.31 -64.44 27.15
N GLY A 929 -8.70 -64.54 25.97
CA GLY A 929 -8.67 -65.75 25.12
C GLY A 929 -7.73 -65.60 23.92
N PRO A 930 -7.43 -66.67 23.17
CA PRO A 930 -6.42 -66.68 22.11
C PRO A 930 -6.80 -65.93 20.81
N ASP A 931 -8.10 -65.70 20.54
CA ASP A 931 -8.62 -65.05 19.32
C ASP A 931 -9.67 -63.99 19.66
N VAL A 932 -9.32 -63.06 20.55
CA VAL A 932 -10.26 -62.05 21.07
C VAL A 932 -10.10 -60.74 20.29
N PRO A 933 -11.19 -60.12 19.78
CA PRO A 933 -11.09 -58.83 19.11
C PRO A 933 -10.70 -57.73 20.11
N PRO A 934 -10.00 -56.67 19.66
CA PRO A 934 -9.73 -55.51 20.50
C PRO A 934 -11.02 -54.91 21.09
N PRO A 935 -10.96 -54.29 22.27
CA PRO A 935 -12.12 -53.63 22.86
C PRO A 935 -12.60 -52.48 21.98
N MET A 936 -13.91 -52.22 22.01
CA MET A 936 -14.54 -51.19 21.17
C MET A 936 -15.22 -50.11 22.01
N LEU A 937 -15.02 -48.86 21.62
CA LEU A 937 -15.66 -47.68 22.18
C LEU A 937 -16.66 -47.14 21.16
N GLY A 938 -17.94 -47.19 21.49
CA GLY A 938 -19.02 -46.67 20.67
C GLY A 938 -19.43 -45.25 21.09
N LEU A 939 -19.46 -44.31 20.15
CA LEU A 939 -20.12 -43.02 20.34
C LEU A 939 -21.59 -43.16 19.96
N VAL A 940 -22.51 -42.92 20.91
CA VAL A 940 -23.93 -43.26 20.76
C VAL A 940 -24.74 -42.03 20.37
N TYR A 941 -25.44 -42.08 19.23
CA TYR A 941 -26.17 -40.97 18.63
C TYR A 941 -27.66 -41.27 18.47
N GLU A 942 -28.50 -40.23 18.55
CA GLU A 942 -29.94 -40.34 18.24
C GLU A 942 -30.20 -40.38 16.73
N ASN A 943 -29.43 -39.64 15.93
CA ASN A 943 -29.63 -39.54 14.48
C ASN A 943 -28.54 -40.32 13.72
N LEU A 944 -28.94 -41.47 13.18
CA LEU A 944 -28.08 -42.39 12.44
C LEU A 944 -27.40 -41.75 11.21
N SER A 945 -28.13 -40.98 10.41
CA SER A 945 -27.57 -40.39 9.18
C SER A 945 -26.43 -39.43 9.49
N ALA A 946 -26.63 -38.52 10.44
CA ALA A 946 -25.60 -37.56 10.82
C ALA A 946 -24.41 -38.22 11.53
N ALA A 947 -24.64 -39.31 12.28
CA ALA A 947 -23.57 -40.11 12.87
C ALA A 947 -22.70 -40.78 11.80
N ASN A 948 -23.31 -41.32 10.74
CA ASN A 948 -22.58 -41.90 9.62
C ASN A 948 -21.73 -40.84 8.91
N ASP A 949 -22.28 -39.64 8.66
CA ASP A 949 -21.55 -38.53 8.02
C ASP A 949 -20.30 -38.13 8.82
N ILE A 950 -20.40 -38.06 10.16
CA ILE A 950 -19.26 -37.75 11.05
C ILE A 950 -18.14 -38.78 10.87
N PHE A 951 -18.46 -40.08 10.92
CA PHE A 951 -17.45 -41.13 10.82
C PHE A 951 -16.91 -41.31 9.41
N GLN A 952 -17.71 -41.04 8.36
CA GLN A 952 -17.22 -40.98 6.99
C GLN A 952 -16.19 -39.85 6.80
N SER A 953 -16.49 -38.65 7.30
CA SER A 953 -15.56 -37.52 7.29
C SER A 953 -14.26 -37.86 8.03
N TRP A 954 -14.35 -38.50 9.20
CA TRP A 954 -13.16 -38.93 9.94
C TRP A 954 -12.35 -39.99 9.23
N ARG A 955 -12.98 -40.99 8.58
CA ARG A 955 -12.25 -41.99 7.79
C ARG A 955 -11.57 -41.36 6.57
N LYS A 956 -12.21 -40.39 5.93
CA LYS A 956 -11.59 -39.61 4.84
C LYS A 956 -10.37 -38.83 5.33
N ARG A 957 -10.44 -38.24 6.53
CA ARG A 957 -9.38 -37.40 7.11
C ARG A 957 -8.23 -38.19 7.74
N TYR A 958 -8.53 -39.25 8.47
CA TYR A 958 -7.59 -39.99 9.32
C TYR A 958 -7.31 -41.42 8.84
N GLY A 959 -8.09 -41.95 7.90
CA GLY A 959 -8.01 -43.33 7.43
C GLY A 959 -8.83 -44.31 8.28
N GLU A 960 -8.69 -45.61 7.97
CA GLU A 960 -9.31 -46.69 8.74
C GLU A 960 -8.59 -46.96 10.07
N ASP A 961 -7.28 -46.66 10.11
CA ASP A 961 -6.46 -46.64 11.32
C ASP A 961 -5.90 -45.23 11.47
N ASP A 962 -6.19 -44.54 12.58
CA ASP A 962 -5.63 -43.22 12.87
C ASP A 962 -4.21 -43.38 13.43
N VAL A 963 -3.26 -43.62 12.51
CA VAL A 963 -1.85 -43.94 12.83
C VAL A 963 -1.15 -42.80 13.56
N LYS A 964 -1.56 -41.55 13.32
CA LYS A 964 -0.99 -40.37 13.98
C LYS A 964 -1.63 -40.08 15.33
N ASP A 965 -2.76 -40.72 15.64
CA ASP A 965 -3.62 -40.39 16.78
C ASP A 965 -4.02 -38.89 16.79
N ASP A 966 -4.37 -38.35 15.62
CA ASP A 966 -4.84 -36.96 15.48
C ASP A 966 -6.23 -36.75 16.11
N LEU A 967 -7.09 -37.77 16.07
CA LEU A 967 -8.37 -37.79 16.77
C LEU A 967 -8.15 -38.25 18.22
N LYS A 968 -8.28 -37.34 19.19
CA LYS A 968 -8.05 -37.63 20.60
C LYS A 968 -9.36 -37.92 21.33
N ILE A 969 -9.39 -39.05 22.04
CA ILE A 969 -10.47 -39.43 22.96
C ILE A 969 -9.92 -39.33 24.39
N THR A 970 -10.55 -38.49 25.20
CA THR A 970 -10.20 -38.31 26.62
C THR A 970 -11.38 -38.70 27.50
N ILE A 971 -11.14 -39.56 28.49
CA ILE A 971 -12.14 -39.94 29.50
C ILE A 971 -11.72 -39.33 30.83
N VAL A 972 -12.54 -38.41 31.34
CA VAL A 972 -12.34 -37.76 32.64
C VAL A 972 -13.23 -38.43 33.68
N ARG A 973 -12.64 -39.10 34.67
CA ARG A 973 -13.35 -39.81 35.75
C ARG A 973 -13.62 -38.90 36.95
N GLY A 974 -14.66 -39.20 37.73
CA GLY A 974 -14.94 -38.49 38.99
C GLY A 974 -15.34 -37.04 38.79
N ILE A 975 -16.05 -36.71 37.71
CA ILE A 975 -16.46 -35.33 37.39
C ILE A 975 -17.52 -34.75 38.34
N SER A 976 -18.05 -35.58 39.25
CA SER A 976 -19.12 -35.23 40.18
C SER A 976 -18.81 -35.74 41.57
N ARG A 977 -18.86 -34.85 42.57
CA ARG A 977 -18.72 -35.20 43.99
C ARG A 977 -19.86 -36.09 44.47
N ASP A 978 -21.07 -35.86 43.97
CA ASP A 978 -22.28 -36.58 44.40
C ASP A 978 -22.40 -37.95 43.73
N ASN A 979 -21.75 -38.14 42.57
CA ASN A 979 -21.61 -39.42 41.91
C ASN A 979 -20.16 -39.66 41.46
N PRO A 980 -19.32 -40.31 42.29
CA PRO A 980 -17.94 -40.62 41.91
C PRO A 980 -17.79 -41.51 40.67
N ALA A 981 -18.84 -42.26 40.30
CA ALA A 981 -18.85 -43.06 39.06
C ALA A 981 -19.12 -42.22 37.79
N ALA A 982 -19.49 -40.94 37.95
CA ALA A 982 -19.69 -40.04 36.82
C ALA A 982 -18.36 -39.79 36.09
N TYR A 983 -18.43 -39.79 34.76
CA TYR A 983 -17.29 -39.51 33.89
C TYR A 983 -17.73 -38.67 32.70
N ALA A 984 -16.80 -38.00 32.03
CA ALA A 984 -17.04 -37.36 30.74
C ALA A 984 -16.18 -38.01 29.66
N VAL A 985 -16.72 -38.09 28.46
CA VAL A 985 -15.95 -38.40 27.25
C VAL A 985 -15.80 -37.11 26.47
N MET A 986 -14.57 -36.78 26.12
CA MET A 986 -14.23 -35.63 25.29
C MET A 986 -13.60 -36.12 23.99
N VAL A 987 -14.13 -35.63 22.87
CA VAL A 987 -13.57 -35.81 21.52
C VAL A 987 -12.94 -34.50 21.10
N SER A 988 -11.66 -34.52 20.76
CA SER A 988 -10.90 -33.32 20.39
C SER A 988 -9.81 -33.63 19.37
N GLN A 989 -9.18 -32.59 18.83
CA GLN A 989 -7.90 -32.73 18.13
C GLN A 989 -6.80 -33.06 19.15
N ASN A 990 -5.83 -33.90 18.77
CA ASN A 990 -4.60 -34.07 19.52
C ASN A 990 -3.67 -32.86 19.29
N PRO A 991 -3.40 -32.02 20.31
CA PRO A 991 -2.59 -30.81 20.15
C PRO A 991 -1.10 -31.12 20.02
N ASP A 992 -0.64 -32.32 20.40
CA ASP A 992 0.77 -32.72 20.34
C ASP A 992 1.24 -32.98 18.91
N ASN A 993 0.28 -33.25 18.01
CA ASN A 993 0.51 -33.45 16.57
C ASN A 993 0.39 -32.14 15.78
N VAL A 994 0.07 -31.04 16.45
CA VAL A 994 -0.16 -29.76 15.81
C VAL A 994 1.10 -28.92 15.88
N PRO A 995 1.66 -28.51 14.72
CA PRO A 995 2.81 -27.63 14.69
C PRO A 995 2.44 -26.24 15.20
N LEU A 996 3.21 -25.71 16.15
CA LEU A 996 3.06 -24.38 16.72
C LEU A 996 4.25 -23.51 16.31
N SER A 997 3.94 -22.32 15.80
CA SER A 997 4.93 -21.28 15.51
C SER A 997 4.71 -20.08 16.44
N GLU A 998 5.78 -19.37 16.75
CA GLU A 998 5.71 -18.18 17.59
C GLU A 998 4.81 -17.11 16.96
N GLY A 999 3.91 -16.53 17.77
CA GLY A 999 2.94 -15.51 17.31
C GLY A 999 1.71 -16.05 16.58
N ASN A 1000 1.56 -17.37 16.40
CA ASN A 1000 0.33 -17.96 15.86
C ASN A 1000 -0.70 -18.22 16.96
N PHE A 1001 -1.97 -17.96 16.65
CA PHE A 1001 -3.10 -18.37 17.49
C PHE A 1001 -3.69 -19.66 16.93
N VAL A 1002 -3.68 -20.72 17.74
CA VAL A 1002 -4.32 -22.00 17.39
C VAL A 1002 -5.39 -22.31 18.41
N GLY A 1003 -6.61 -22.49 17.93
CA GLY A 1003 -7.75 -22.88 18.74
C GLY A 1003 -8.20 -24.30 18.42
N PHE A 1004 -8.68 -25.00 19.45
CA PHE A 1004 -9.21 -26.36 19.36
C PHE A 1004 -10.68 -26.36 19.75
N LEU A 1005 -11.49 -27.05 18.95
CA LEU A 1005 -12.87 -27.31 19.29
C LEU A 1005 -13.01 -28.75 19.76
N SER A 1006 -13.70 -28.92 20.89
CA SER A 1006 -13.94 -30.22 21.50
C SER A 1006 -15.44 -30.44 21.71
N ARG A 1007 -15.88 -31.69 21.63
CA ARG A 1007 -17.23 -32.11 22.05
C ARG A 1007 -17.12 -32.95 23.31
N ILE A 1008 -17.98 -32.68 24.27
CA ILE A 1008 -17.97 -33.31 25.59
C ILE A 1008 -19.34 -33.91 25.85
N ASN A 1009 -19.37 -35.18 26.27
CA ASN A 1009 -20.58 -35.84 26.75
C ASN A 1009 -20.35 -36.34 28.19
N ARG A 1010 -21.24 -35.95 29.10
CA ARG A 1010 -21.14 -36.29 30.54
C ARG A 1010 -22.07 -37.46 30.83
N MET A 1011 -21.53 -38.45 31.52
CA MET A 1011 -22.17 -39.73 31.81
C MET A 1011 -22.32 -39.90 33.31
N HIS A 1012 -23.53 -40.28 33.75
CA HIS A 1012 -23.86 -40.49 35.16
C HIS A 1012 -24.29 -41.95 35.41
N PRO A 1013 -23.41 -42.94 35.21
CA PRO A 1013 -23.74 -44.33 35.47
C PRO A 1013 -23.90 -44.58 36.98
N LYS A 1014 -24.52 -45.71 37.33
CA LYS A 1014 -24.60 -46.18 38.73
C LYS A 1014 -23.29 -46.82 39.22
N THR A 1015 -22.49 -47.37 38.31
CA THR A 1015 -21.22 -48.07 38.59
C THR A 1015 -20.20 -47.78 37.50
N THR A 1016 -18.90 -47.94 37.80
CA THR A 1016 -17.79 -47.77 36.84
C THR A 1016 -17.47 -49.04 36.04
N GLN A 1017 -18.13 -50.16 36.35
CA GLN A 1017 -17.78 -51.50 35.88
C GLN A 1017 -17.53 -51.59 34.36
N ASN A 1018 -18.40 -51.03 33.52
CA ASN A 1018 -18.23 -51.11 32.07
C ASN A 1018 -17.00 -50.36 31.57
N LEU A 1019 -16.71 -49.19 32.16
CA LEU A 1019 -15.55 -48.39 31.82
C LEU A 1019 -14.26 -49.06 32.33
N ASP A 1020 -14.27 -49.59 33.55
CA ASP A 1020 -13.10 -50.26 34.14
C ASP A 1020 -12.72 -51.52 33.34
N LEU A 1021 -13.69 -52.37 32.99
CA LEU A 1021 -13.44 -53.57 32.19
C LEU A 1021 -12.94 -53.25 30.78
N PHE A 1022 -13.43 -52.16 30.18
CA PHE A 1022 -12.91 -51.68 28.89
C PHE A 1022 -11.46 -51.19 29.00
N VAL A 1023 -11.14 -50.40 30.03
CA VAL A 1023 -9.78 -49.89 30.24
C VAL A 1023 -8.79 -51.02 30.55
N GLU A 1024 -9.20 -52.02 31.34
CA GLU A 1024 -8.41 -53.24 31.56
C GLU A 1024 -8.17 -54.00 30.25
N ASP A 1025 -9.20 -54.18 29.42
CA ASP A 1025 -9.08 -54.86 28.14
C ASP A 1025 -8.19 -54.09 27.14
N TYR A 1026 -8.30 -52.76 27.13
CA TYR A 1026 -7.46 -51.87 26.32
C TYR A 1026 -5.98 -51.97 26.73
N ALA A 1027 -5.69 -51.97 28.03
CA ALA A 1027 -4.34 -52.12 28.55
C ALA A 1027 -3.67 -53.45 28.12
N ARG A 1028 -4.46 -54.52 27.92
CA ARG A 1028 -3.96 -55.80 27.41
C ARG A 1028 -3.65 -55.77 25.91
N HIS A 1029 -4.52 -55.13 25.13
CA HIS A 1029 -4.40 -55.11 23.66
C HIS A 1029 -3.46 -54.02 23.14
N GLY A 1030 -3.30 -52.91 23.86
CA GLY A 1030 -2.55 -51.73 23.41
C GLY A 1030 -3.20 -50.99 22.23
N ARG A 1031 -4.47 -51.29 21.93
CA ARG A 1031 -5.30 -50.66 20.89
C ARG A 1031 -6.78 -50.85 21.21
N TYR A 1032 -7.63 -49.98 20.66
CA TYR A 1032 -9.09 -50.13 20.68
C TYR A 1032 -9.67 -49.75 19.32
N VAL A 1033 -10.96 -50.00 19.14
CA VAL A 1033 -11.71 -49.61 17.94
C VAL A 1033 -12.77 -48.57 18.32
N LEU A 1034 -12.79 -47.44 17.62
CA LEU A 1034 -13.83 -46.43 17.73
C LEU A 1034 -14.93 -46.70 16.68
N LEU A 1035 -16.20 -46.62 17.06
CA LEU A 1035 -17.33 -46.82 16.13
C LEU A 1035 -18.55 -45.96 16.47
N PRO A 1036 -19.42 -45.64 15.49
CA PRO A 1036 -20.71 -45.04 15.78
C PRO A 1036 -21.70 -46.11 16.24
N ALA A 1037 -22.60 -45.73 17.16
CA ALA A 1037 -23.72 -46.55 17.58
C ALA A 1037 -25.02 -45.73 17.54
N HIS A 1038 -26.12 -46.36 17.14
CA HIS A 1038 -27.43 -45.73 17.06
C HIS A 1038 -28.28 -46.10 18.28
N LEU A 1039 -28.82 -45.07 18.93
CA LEU A 1039 -29.77 -45.23 20.03
C LEU A 1039 -30.91 -44.21 19.85
N PRO A 1040 -32.01 -44.59 19.17
CA PRO A 1040 -33.08 -43.64 18.83
C PRO A 1040 -33.80 -43.12 20.07
N ASN A 1041 -33.79 -43.86 21.18
CA ASN A 1041 -34.28 -43.42 22.48
C ASN A 1041 -33.70 -44.28 23.60
N LYS A 1042 -33.82 -43.82 24.86
CA LYS A 1042 -33.26 -44.48 26.05
C LYS A 1042 -33.87 -45.85 26.39
N MET A 1043 -34.96 -46.27 25.72
CA MET A 1043 -35.60 -47.58 25.92
C MET A 1043 -35.12 -48.62 24.90
N ALA A 1044 -34.48 -48.20 23.81
CA ALA A 1044 -33.90 -49.09 22.81
C ALA A 1044 -32.55 -49.66 23.29
N GLN A 1045 -32.07 -50.71 22.62
CA GLN A 1045 -30.67 -51.14 22.77
C GLN A 1045 -29.79 -50.36 21.78
N PRO A 1046 -28.55 -49.99 22.17
CA PRO A 1046 -27.64 -49.34 21.26
C PRO A 1046 -27.20 -50.32 20.16
N GLU A 1047 -27.35 -49.92 18.91
CA GLU A 1047 -26.97 -50.70 17.73
C GLU A 1047 -25.60 -50.22 17.20
N PRO A 1048 -24.51 -51.00 17.37
CA PRO A 1048 -23.19 -50.63 16.87
C PRO A 1048 -23.12 -50.75 15.34
N ILE A 1049 -22.39 -49.84 14.70
CA ILE A 1049 -22.21 -49.81 13.24
C ILE A 1049 -20.77 -50.20 12.92
N PHE A 1050 -20.57 -51.44 12.48
CA PHE A 1050 -19.24 -52.01 12.27
C PHE A 1050 -18.57 -51.57 10.95
N ASP A 1051 -19.34 -51.05 10.00
CA ASP A 1051 -18.81 -50.64 8.68
C ASP A 1051 -18.01 -49.33 8.72
N LEU A 1052 -18.10 -48.57 9.82
CA LEU A 1052 -17.50 -47.23 9.99
C LEU A 1052 -16.49 -47.18 11.15
N THR A 1053 -15.80 -48.27 11.42
CA THR A 1053 -14.81 -48.35 12.50
C THR A 1053 -13.54 -47.56 12.20
N ILE A 1054 -12.90 -47.03 13.25
CA ILE A 1054 -11.57 -46.42 13.20
C ILE A 1054 -10.68 -47.08 14.25
N GLY A 1055 -9.55 -47.63 13.84
CA GLY A 1055 -8.55 -48.18 14.77
C GLY A 1055 -7.78 -47.10 15.50
N LYS A 1056 -7.61 -47.26 16.82
CA LYS A 1056 -6.98 -46.29 17.71
C LYS A 1056 -5.95 -46.94 18.62
N ARG A 1057 -4.86 -46.21 18.92
CA ARG A 1057 -3.77 -46.68 19.78
C ARG A 1057 -3.58 -45.85 21.02
N ASP A 1058 -4.01 -44.57 21.01
CA ASP A 1058 -3.95 -43.70 22.17
C ASP A 1058 -5.35 -43.41 22.76
N LEU A 1059 -5.44 -43.55 24.08
CA LEU A 1059 -6.62 -43.27 24.90
C LEU A 1059 -6.16 -42.59 26.19
N THR A 1060 -6.57 -41.34 26.39
CA THR A 1060 -6.28 -40.62 27.64
C THR A 1060 -7.38 -40.89 28.66
N VAL A 1061 -7.02 -41.45 29.81
CA VAL A 1061 -7.92 -41.62 30.97
C VAL A 1061 -7.32 -40.89 32.16
N ILE A 1062 -8.02 -39.87 32.67
CA ILE A 1062 -7.54 -39.00 33.75
C ILE A 1062 -8.64 -38.81 34.79
N ASN A 1063 -8.28 -38.61 36.05
CA ASN A 1063 -9.24 -38.22 37.08
C ASN A 1063 -9.42 -36.70 37.09
N ALA A 1064 -10.65 -36.23 37.32
CA ALA A 1064 -10.94 -34.80 37.33
C ALA A 1064 -10.10 -34.02 38.36
N TRP A 1065 -9.70 -34.65 39.47
CA TRP A 1065 -8.86 -34.03 40.49
C TRP A 1065 -7.40 -33.82 40.07
N GLU A 1066 -6.92 -34.51 39.01
CA GLU A 1066 -5.56 -34.41 38.47
C GLU A 1066 -5.42 -33.27 37.45
N ILE A 1067 -6.53 -32.64 37.04
CA ILE A 1067 -6.56 -31.62 35.99
C ILE A 1067 -6.00 -30.28 36.48
N GLY A 1068 -4.89 -29.83 35.89
CA GLY A 1068 -4.30 -28.51 36.12
C GLY A 1068 -4.85 -27.41 35.19
N THR A 1069 -4.48 -26.16 35.48
CA THR A 1069 -4.93 -24.94 34.79
C THR A 1069 -4.63 -24.92 33.29
N ASN A 1070 -3.52 -25.56 32.87
CA ASN A 1070 -3.08 -25.61 31.49
C ASN A 1070 -3.43 -26.93 30.77
N ASP A 1071 -4.29 -27.76 31.35
CA ASP A 1071 -4.76 -29.00 30.71
C ASP A 1071 -6.02 -28.72 29.86
N LEU A 1072 -6.06 -29.23 28.62
CA LEU A 1072 -7.24 -29.09 27.76
C LEU A 1072 -8.50 -29.73 28.37
N ALA A 1073 -8.33 -30.77 29.18
CA ALA A 1073 -9.41 -31.40 29.92
C ALA A 1073 -10.04 -30.48 30.97
N ALA A 1074 -9.44 -29.33 31.30
CA ALA A 1074 -10.05 -28.32 32.17
C ALA A 1074 -11.42 -27.82 31.65
N THR A 1075 -11.64 -27.88 30.33
CA THR A 1075 -12.93 -27.54 29.69
C THR A 1075 -14.08 -28.49 30.08
N VAL A 1076 -13.78 -29.68 30.62
CA VAL A 1076 -14.77 -30.65 31.12
C VAL A 1076 -15.30 -30.28 32.51
N LEU A 1077 -14.54 -29.49 33.28
CA LEU A 1077 -14.90 -29.10 34.63
C LEU A 1077 -16.07 -28.10 34.61
N HIS A 1078 -16.98 -28.24 35.57
CA HIS A 1078 -18.15 -27.39 35.68
C HIS A 1078 -18.19 -26.72 37.07
N LEU A 1079 -18.36 -25.40 37.11
CA LEU A 1079 -18.35 -24.67 38.38
C LEU A 1079 -19.52 -25.02 39.31
N ASP A 1080 -20.63 -25.46 38.73
CA ASP A 1080 -21.84 -25.84 39.48
C ASP A 1080 -21.87 -27.34 39.86
N GLU A 1081 -20.94 -28.15 39.34
CA GLU A 1081 -20.80 -29.58 39.69
C GLU A 1081 -19.33 -29.90 39.96
N LEU A 1082 -18.97 -29.84 41.24
CA LEU A 1082 -17.59 -30.01 41.67
C LEU A 1082 -17.13 -31.48 41.49
N PRO A 1083 -15.87 -31.71 41.10
CA PRO A 1083 -15.33 -33.05 40.94
C PRO A 1083 -15.16 -33.78 42.28
N PHE A 1084 -15.15 -35.10 42.23
CA PHE A 1084 -14.81 -35.96 43.35
C PHE A 1084 -13.29 -35.90 43.61
N ILE A 1085 -12.93 -35.55 44.85
CA ILE A 1085 -11.53 -35.50 45.33
C ILE A 1085 -11.38 -36.60 46.39
N PRO A 1086 -10.48 -37.58 46.18
CA PRO A 1086 -10.15 -38.59 47.18
C PRO A 1086 -9.63 -37.98 48.49
N THR A 1087 -9.98 -38.56 49.64
CA THR A 1087 -9.62 -38.02 50.97
C THR A 1087 -8.12 -38.00 51.25
N ASP A 1088 -7.34 -38.80 50.53
CA ASP A 1088 -5.89 -38.92 50.60
C ASP A 1088 -5.14 -37.89 49.73
N GLN A 1089 -5.87 -37.02 49.00
CA GLN A 1089 -5.30 -35.98 48.13
C GLN A 1089 -5.67 -34.57 48.65
N PRO A 1090 -4.88 -33.98 49.58
CA PRO A 1090 -5.24 -32.71 50.24
C PRO A 1090 -5.05 -31.47 49.36
N ASN A 1091 -4.12 -31.48 48.40
CA ASN A 1091 -3.79 -30.34 47.53
C ASN A 1091 -3.86 -30.74 46.03
N PRO A 1092 -5.04 -31.12 45.51
CA PRO A 1092 -5.17 -31.51 44.11
C PRO A 1092 -5.12 -30.26 43.19
N PRO A 1093 -4.48 -30.35 42.02
CA PRO A 1093 -4.34 -29.22 41.08
C PRO A 1093 -5.69 -28.65 40.61
N VAL A 1094 -6.76 -29.45 40.63
CA VAL A 1094 -8.10 -29.02 40.20
C VAL A 1094 -8.67 -27.82 40.98
N ILE A 1095 -8.24 -27.61 42.23
CA ILE A 1095 -8.73 -26.49 43.05
C ILE A 1095 -8.32 -25.15 42.41
N GLU A 1096 -7.05 -25.03 42.05
CA GLU A 1096 -6.52 -23.84 41.35
C GLU A 1096 -7.19 -23.66 39.99
N THR A 1097 -7.42 -24.75 39.25
CA THR A 1097 -8.14 -24.73 37.97
C THR A 1097 -9.56 -24.18 38.10
N LEU A 1098 -10.30 -24.59 39.14
CA LEU A 1098 -11.66 -24.10 39.40
C LEU A 1098 -11.67 -22.62 39.81
N GLU A 1099 -10.69 -22.15 40.58
CA GLU A 1099 -10.54 -20.72 40.89
C GLU A 1099 -10.22 -19.89 39.66
N TRP A 1100 -9.34 -20.39 38.78
CA TRP A 1100 -9.04 -19.78 37.50
C TRP A 1100 -10.28 -19.69 36.61
N LEU A 1101 -11.06 -20.77 36.46
CA LEU A 1101 -12.33 -20.78 35.71
C LEU A 1101 -13.35 -19.76 36.27
N LYS A 1102 -13.44 -19.61 37.61
CA LYS A 1102 -14.28 -18.57 38.24
C LYS A 1102 -13.84 -17.16 37.85
N SER A 1103 -12.53 -16.92 37.81
CA SER A 1103 -11.97 -15.61 37.42
C SER A 1103 -12.30 -15.23 35.97
N LEU A 1104 -12.40 -16.21 35.07
CA LEU A 1104 -12.84 -15.99 33.69
C LEU A 1104 -14.32 -15.62 33.64
N ARG A 1105 -15.21 -16.39 34.29
CA ARG A 1105 -16.67 -16.15 34.31
C ARG A 1105 -17.05 -14.79 34.92
N ALA A 1106 -16.35 -14.37 35.97
CA ALA A 1106 -16.61 -13.08 36.64
C ALA A 1106 -16.32 -11.86 35.74
N ARG A 1107 -15.38 -12.00 34.79
CA ARG A 1107 -15.05 -10.95 33.80
C ARG A 1107 -15.96 -10.96 32.57
N GLU A 1108 -16.69 -12.03 32.33
CA GLU A 1108 -17.72 -12.09 31.27
C GLU A 1108 -19.01 -11.35 31.68
N SER A 1109 -19.14 -11.05 32.97
CA SER A 1109 -20.31 -10.38 33.56
C SER A 1109 -20.10 -8.87 33.76
N SER A 1110 -18.91 -8.37 33.41
CA SER A 1110 -18.44 -6.98 33.56
C SER A 1110 -18.07 -6.42 32.20
#